data_AF-A0A3C1BVH5-F1
#
_entry.id   AF-A0A3C1BVH5-F1
#
_cell.length_a   1.000
_cell.length_b   1.000
_cell.length_c   1.000
_cell.angle_alpha   90.00
_cell.angle_beta   90.00
_cell.angle_gamma   90.00
#
_symmetry.space_group_name_H-M   'P 1'
#
loop_
_entity.id
_entity.type
_entity.pdbx_description
1 polymer ?
#
loop_
_entity_poly.entity_id
_entity_poly.type
_entity_poly.pdbx_seq_one_letter_code
_entity_poly.pdbx_strand_id
1 'polypeptide(L)'
;MKKLLALLLALVLTGQLVTPVLAETLPEETETPVVQTEEPTQPPETEPPVPETEIPTEPATETPTTAATEAPETTETPDIPETTAATEVPAATDPTEETEAAESTESTDPTEETAETDLALLAQEDILASGNCGAEADGSNVTWVLTTDGTMILSGTGAAASYGETKDKDIPWYAYGEQILRVEVQKGITSVGGFRYCENLREVSLPEGLISLDGRAFSECPQLQHIELPKTLKVLGDGALGGCSLTEIELPEGLETLGDYALGSNDLTSLVIPASVTEMGFGVCQYNDLEEVEIKANVPLLDRAFYECNSLRRVVISGSVQKICGYAFRHCYALREIVITGSVETIEGYSFSNLDSLERVQIDNGLKTLSNAVFKECGKLTTVSLPDGVTTIGESAFQNCVSLTTVNIPDSVTSIGADAFNGTKLSGKLNIPSSLTRIGDNAFYGCGNLTGTLVFPAAVESIGANAFADCKGIEEVILARGVVTIGEGAFNRCSGIRRLWFTNSVTTIGANAFSGLSGLEVLYFSGTDLDWDTGIAWARKSDREALDSKCKRTEEVASGDCGENLTWSLSTAGDLTVSGTGNMTDVAPWADYLNQIKLVTVGQGVTAIGSAAFQDCGNLEIVSLPNTLTAIGENAFRNCGKLTNMTLPTSLQTVGAGCFTGCDKLELLELTGVSDEIMAMRTSLTGNAIKLSTRTATIVCGVTVTEIKQHEKGAARDCPRKNSYTKSKNYANLLLKLVDRLQDEPRGAERFGLTGVRQRAMQASASCGEISFRISLRQMNAALAKDGFAWEAKAISRYAV
;
A
#
# COMPACT_ATOMS: atom_id res chain seq x y z
N MET A 1 -3.40 8.70 -36.03
CA MET A 1 -2.03 8.18 -35.79
C MET A 1 -1.47 8.56 -34.42
N LYS A 2 -1.52 9.83 -33.96
CA LYS A 2 -1.07 10.23 -32.60
C LYS A 2 -1.84 9.54 -31.45
N LYS A 3 -3.18 9.40 -31.54
CA LYS A 3 -3.98 8.60 -30.58
C LYS A 3 -3.64 7.10 -30.57
N LEU A 4 -3.21 6.54 -31.72
CA LEU A 4 -2.77 5.14 -31.82
C LEU A 4 -1.37 4.97 -31.21
N LEU A 5 -0.50 5.98 -31.34
CA LEU A 5 0.83 6.01 -30.75
C LEU A 5 0.77 6.20 -29.23
N ALA A 6 -0.17 7.00 -28.72
CA ALA A 6 -0.46 7.14 -27.29
C ALA A 6 -1.03 5.84 -26.69
N LEU A 7 -1.94 5.16 -27.41
CA LEU A 7 -2.47 3.85 -27.01
C LEU A 7 -1.37 2.76 -27.01
N LEU A 8 -0.46 2.80 -27.99
CA LEU A 8 0.70 1.89 -28.07
C LEU A 8 1.75 2.19 -26.98
N LEU A 9 1.97 3.45 -26.59
CA LEU A 9 2.84 3.80 -25.46
C LEU A 9 2.23 3.36 -24.11
N ALA A 10 0.91 3.52 -23.92
CA ALA A 10 0.19 3.05 -22.73
C ALA A 10 0.19 1.51 -22.60
N LEU A 11 0.16 0.79 -23.72
CA LEU A 11 0.28 -0.67 -23.77
C LEU A 11 1.71 -1.19 -23.52
N VAL A 12 2.75 -0.36 -23.71
CA VAL A 12 4.14 -0.71 -23.43
C VAL A 12 4.53 -0.43 -21.97
N LEU A 13 3.88 0.54 -21.31
CA LEU A 13 4.12 0.90 -19.90
C LEU A 13 3.35 0.03 -18.88
N THR A 14 2.30 -0.70 -19.29
CA THR A 14 1.44 -1.52 -18.40
C THR A 14 1.80 -3.02 -18.39
N GLY A 15 3.04 -3.37 -18.71
CA GLY A 15 3.51 -4.75 -18.84
C GLY A 15 3.65 -5.54 -17.53
N GLN A 16 2.59 -5.70 -16.73
CA GLN A 16 2.41 -6.86 -15.83
C GLN A 16 0.93 -7.27 -15.79
N LEU A 17 0.64 -8.43 -16.38
CA LEU A 17 -0.67 -9.10 -16.38
C LEU A 17 -0.96 -9.71 -15.00
N VAL A 18 -2.16 -9.44 -14.46
CA VAL A 18 -2.86 -10.32 -13.52
C VAL A 18 -4.26 -10.56 -14.07
N THR A 19 -4.60 -11.82 -14.29
CA THR A 19 -5.91 -12.28 -14.75
C THR A 19 -6.95 -12.29 -13.62
N PRO A 20 -8.25 -12.11 -13.91
CA PRO A 20 -9.33 -12.27 -12.93
C PRO A 20 -9.51 -13.76 -12.59
N VAL A 21 -9.68 -14.07 -11.30
CA VAL A 21 -10.06 -15.42 -10.83
C VAL A 21 -11.55 -15.64 -11.10
N LEU A 22 -11.86 -16.85 -11.59
CA LEU A 22 -13.19 -17.35 -11.96
C LEU A 22 -14.25 -17.08 -10.87
N ALA A 23 -15.39 -16.52 -11.30
CA ALA A 23 -16.65 -16.63 -10.60
C ALA A 23 -17.14 -18.09 -10.64
N GLU A 24 -17.33 -18.68 -9.47
CA GLU A 24 -18.02 -19.97 -9.34
C GLU A 24 -19.52 -19.80 -9.60
N THR A 25 -20.07 -20.80 -10.28
CA THR A 25 -21.43 -20.92 -10.78
C THR A 25 -22.46 -21.03 -9.65
N LEU A 26 -23.46 -20.14 -9.67
CA LEU A 26 -24.72 -20.28 -8.94
C LEU A 26 -25.50 -21.50 -9.46
N PRO A 27 -26.07 -22.37 -8.60
CA PRO A 27 -27.09 -23.32 -9.02
C PRO A 27 -28.48 -22.68 -8.97
N GLU A 28 -29.30 -23.10 -9.94
CA GLU A 28 -30.66 -22.67 -10.24
C GLU A 28 -31.66 -22.88 -9.09
N GLU A 29 -32.65 -21.99 -9.09
CA GLU A 29 -33.86 -22.00 -8.26
C GLU A 29 -34.67 -23.30 -8.42
N THR A 30 -35.14 -23.84 -7.31
CA THR A 30 -36.32 -24.72 -7.27
C THR A 30 -37.28 -24.20 -6.22
N GLU A 31 -38.53 -24.03 -6.64
CA GLU A 31 -39.65 -23.45 -5.89
C GLU A 31 -40.03 -24.21 -4.59
N THR A 32 -40.44 -23.39 -3.62
CA THR A 32 -41.16 -23.51 -2.33
C THR A 32 -41.87 -24.84 -1.93
N PRO A 33 -42.13 -25.06 -0.61
CA PRO A 33 -43.37 -24.53 -0.02
C PRO A 33 -43.25 -23.92 1.39
N VAL A 34 -44.20 -23.00 1.62
CA VAL A 34 -44.61 -22.27 2.83
C VAL A 34 -44.62 -23.09 4.12
N VAL A 35 -43.98 -22.56 5.19
CA VAL A 35 -44.34 -22.83 6.59
C VAL A 35 -44.29 -21.51 7.37
N GLN A 36 -45.42 -21.17 8.00
CA GLN A 36 -45.57 -20.06 8.95
C GLN A 36 -44.85 -20.36 10.25
N THR A 37 -44.15 -19.38 10.85
CA THR A 37 -44.16 -19.12 12.31
C THR A 37 -43.35 -17.86 12.67
N GLU A 38 -44.08 -16.92 13.26
CA GLU A 38 -43.77 -16.07 14.42
C GLU A 38 -42.55 -15.12 14.44
N GLU A 39 -42.91 -13.85 14.61
CA GLU A 39 -42.15 -12.64 14.90
C GLU A 39 -41.46 -12.70 16.29
N PRO A 40 -40.18 -12.31 16.44
CA PRO A 40 -39.60 -12.01 17.74
C PRO A 40 -39.66 -10.50 18.01
N THR A 41 -40.45 -10.15 19.02
CA THR A 41 -40.56 -8.86 19.71
C THR A 41 -39.20 -8.25 20.09
N GLN A 42 -39.03 -6.95 19.82
CA GLN A 42 -37.96 -6.10 20.38
C GLN A 42 -37.99 -6.09 21.92
N PRO A 43 -36.84 -6.17 22.63
CA PRO A 43 -36.73 -5.78 24.02
C PRO A 43 -36.42 -4.27 24.17
N PRO A 44 -36.79 -3.64 25.30
CA PRO A 44 -36.80 -2.19 25.46
C PRO A 44 -35.40 -1.60 25.72
N GLU A 45 -35.19 -0.39 25.22
CA GLU A 45 -34.04 0.46 25.50
C GLU A 45 -34.04 0.93 26.97
N THR A 46 -32.91 0.79 27.64
CA THR A 46 -32.62 1.42 28.93
C THR A 46 -31.29 2.15 28.82
N GLU A 47 -31.33 3.49 28.88
CA GLU A 47 -30.16 4.36 28.95
C GLU A 47 -29.36 4.15 30.26
N PRO A 48 -28.01 4.19 30.23
CA PRO A 48 -27.19 4.22 31.43
C PRO A 48 -27.00 5.66 31.98
N PRO A 49 -26.80 5.82 33.30
CA PRO A 49 -26.80 7.13 33.96
C PRO A 49 -25.46 7.89 33.80
N VAL A 50 -25.57 9.21 33.69
CA VAL A 50 -24.48 10.20 33.70
C VAL A 50 -23.88 10.32 35.11
N PRO A 51 -22.54 10.27 35.30
CA PRO A 51 -21.94 10.46 36.62
C PRO A 51 -21.77 11.95 36.98
N GLU A 52 -22.15 12.27 38.21
CA GLU A 52 -21.92 13.55 38.91
C GLU A 52 -20.42 13.77 39.16
N THR A 53 -19.90 14.95 38.81
CA THR A 53 -18.61 15.44 39.29
C THR A 53 -18.80 16.75 40.05
N GLU A 54 -18.45 16.72 41.33
CA GLU A 54 -18.38 17.84 42.26
C GLU A 54 -17.32 18.87 41.83
N ILE A 55 -17.67 20.15 41.90
CA ILE A 55 -16.76 21.30 41.75
C ILE A 55 -16.61 21.98 43.12
N PRO A 56 -15.39 22.32 43.58
CA PRO A 56 -15.21 23.18 44.74
C PRO A 56 -15.02 24.66 44.34
N THR A 57 -15.94 25.49 44.83
CA THR A 57 -15.82 26.87 45.37
C THR A 57 -14.64 27.78 44.96
N GLU A 58 -14.99 28.82 44.19
CA GLU A 58 -14.70 30.29 44.24
C GLU A 58 -13.82 30.91 45.37
N PRO A 59 -13.26 32.16 45.22
CA PRO A 59 -14.04 33.38 44.84
C PRO A 59 -13.37 34.58 44.12
N ALA A 60 -14.27 35.50 43.70
CA ALA A 60 -14.18 36.98 43.61
C ALA A 60 -13.37 37.62 42.44
N THR A 61 -13.77 38.70 41.73
CA THR A 61 -14.82 39.74 41.92
C THR A 61 -14.91 40.64 40.67
N GLU A 62 -16.05 41.36 40.57
CA GLU A 62 -16.30 42.66 39.88
C GLU A 62 -17.07 42.70 38.54
N THR A 63 -18.35 43.10 38.67
CA THR A 63 -19.17 43.83 37.67
C THR A 63 -19.44 45.26 38.17
N PRO A 64 -19.81 46.23 37.30
CA PRO A 64 -21.22 46.68 37.28
C PRO A 64 -21.76 47.05 35.86
N THR A 65 -22.95 46.58 35.44
CA THR A 65 -24.33 47.18 35.54
C THR A 65 -24.71 48.17 34.42
N THR A 66 -25.76 47.92 33.61
CA THR A 66 -27.13 48.51 33.64
C THR A 66 -27.80 48.16 32.28
N ALA A 67 -29.11 48.08 32.02
CA ALA A 67 -30.38 47.89 32.74
C ALA A 67 -31.49 47.67 31.65
N ALA A 68 -32.62 47.07 32.03
CA ALA A 68 -33.76 46.60 31.22
C ALA A 68 -34.55 47.72 30.47
N THR A 69 -35.57 47.47 29.63
CA THR A 69 -36.95 47.10 30.05
C THR A 69 -37.89 46.79 28.85
N GLU A 70 -38.70 45.73 29.02
CA GLU A 70 -40.09 45.44 28.57
C GLU A 70 -40.53 45.12 27.12
N ALA A 71 -41.31 44.02 27.02
CA ALA A 71 -42.19 43.54 25.94
C ALA A 71 -43.68 43.94 26.26
N PRO A 72 -44.77 43.57 25.51
CA PRO A 72 -45.09 42.21 25.03
C PRO A 72 -45.86 42.03 23.67
N GLU A 73 -45.77 40.79 23.15
CA GLU A 73 -46.76 39.89 22.50
C GLU A 73 -47.82 40.42 21.48
N THR A 74 -48.04 39.75 20.34
CA THR A 74 -48.83 38.49 20.23
C THR A 74 -48.78 37.84 18.82
N THR A 75 -48.58 36.51 18.80
CA THR A 75 -49.26 35.40 18.03
C THR A 75 -49.86 35.67 16.62
N GLU A 76 -49.82 34.81 15.59
CA GLU A 76 -49.83 33.34 15.47
C GLU A 76 -49.66 32.92 13.98
N THR A 77 -48.96 31.82 13.71
CA THR A 77 -49.02 30.93 12.50
C THR A 77 -50.14 29.86 12.70
N PRO A 78 -50.53 28.91 11.80
CA PRO A 78 -49.70 28.17 10.81
C PRO A 78 -50.35 27.54 9.53
N ASP A 79 -49.44 27.05 8.66
CA ASP A 79 -49.35 25.83 7.80
C ASP A 79 -50.50 25.18 6.97
N ILE A 80 -50.13 24.99 5.68
CA ILE A 80 -50.22 23.89 4.66
C ILE A 80 -51.01 22.58 4.96
N PRO A 81 -51.50 21.79 3.95
CA PRO A 81 -50.64 20.78 3.29
C PRO A 81 -50.95 20.39 1.79
N GLU A 82 -50.00 19.62 1.23
CA GLU A 82 -49.92 18.71 0.05
C GLU A 82 -51.18 17.85 -0.29
N THR A 83 -51.37 17.10 -1.40
CA THR A 83 -50.58 16.51 -2.53
C THR A 83 -51.57 15.93 -3.59
N THR A 84 -51.12 15.66 -4.83
CA THR A 84 -51.18 14.37 -5.60
C THR A 84 -51.24 14.53 -7.13
N ALA A 85 -50.65 13.55 -7.82
CA ALA A 85 -50.22 13.52 -9.22
C ALA A 85 -51.27 12.99 -10.23
N ALA A 86 -51.05 13.25 -11.53
CA ALA A 86 -51.16 12.24 -12.61
C ALA A 86 -50.69 12.79 -13.98
N THR A 87 -50.10 11.85 -14.73
CA THR A 87 -49.54 11.80 -16.08
C THR A 87 -50.50 12.16 -17.23
N GLU A 88 -50.00 12.72 -18.35
CA GLU A 88 -50.17 12.22 -19.73
C GLU A 88 -49.59 13.20 -20.79
N VAL A 89 -48.97 12.61 -21.83
CA VAL A 89 -48.52 13.21 -23.11
C VAL A 89 -49.30 12.48 -24.22
N PRO A 90 -49.82 13.14 -25.28
CA PRO A 90 -49.16 12.98 -26.60
C PRO A 90 -49.26 14.15 -27.62
N ALA A 91 -48.17 14.25 -28.40
CA ALA A 91 -48.06 14.38 -29.86
C ALA A 91 -48.66 15.56 -30.68
N ALA A 92 -47.72 16.20 -31.40
CA ALA A 92 -47.69 16.56 -32.83
C ALA A 92 -48.58 17.70 -33.38
N THR A 93 -47.91 18.73 -33.94
CA THR A 93 -48.03 19.14 -35.36
C THR A 93 -46.97 20.19 -35.73
N ASP A 94 -46.25 19.92 -36.82
CA ASP A 94 -45.49 20.84 -37.70
C ASP A 94 -46.47 21.78 -38.46
N PRO A 95 -46.07 22.98 -38.96
CA PRO A 95 -45.44 23.05 -40.29
C PRO A 95 -44.41 24.19 -40.54
N THR A 96 -43.49 23.88 -41.48
CA THR A 96 -43.00 24.69 -42.64
C THR A 96 -41.97 25.80 -42.44
N GLU A 97 -40.75 25.59 -42.99
CA GLU A 97 -40.12 26.26 -44.17
C GLU A 97 -39.55 27.67 -43.82
N GLU A 98 -38.30 28.05 -44.07
CA GLU A 98 -37.49 27.93 -45.30
C GLU A 98 -35.95 27.92 -45.01
N THR A 99 -35.23 27.21 -45.89
CA THR A 99 -33.84 27.35 -46.41
C THR A 99 -32.95 28.51 -45.88
N GLU A 100 -31.64 28.32 -45.62
CA GLU A 100 -30.58 28.16 -46.64
C GLU A 100 -29.25 27.58 -46.09
N ALA A 101 -28.48 26.99 -47.01
CA ALA A 101 -27.05 26.65 -47.06
C ALA A 101 -26.16 26.94 -45.82
N ALA A 102 -25.54 25.94 -45.20
CA ALA A 102 -24.27 25.32 -45.61
C ALA A 102 -23.08 26.30 -45.65
N GLU A 103 -22.21 26.25 -44.62
CA GLU A 103 -20.77 26.26 -44.83
C GLU A 103 -20.01 25.69 -43.62
N SER A 104 -18.97 24.95 -43.97
CA SER A 104 -17.99 24.26 -43.12
C SER A 104 -17.24 25.21 -42.20
N THR A 105 -17.14 24.87 -40.91
CA THR A 105 -16.10 25.46 -40.05
C THR A 105 -14.86 24.59 -40.06
N GLU A 106 -13.85 25.13 -40.73
CA GLU A 106 -12.46 24.70 -40.66
C GLU A 106 -11.96 24.66 -39.22
N SER A 107 -11.14 23.65 -38.96
CA SER A 107 -10.28 23.55 -37.79
C SER A 107 -9.23 24.66 -37.86
N THR A 108 -9.32 25.65 -36.99
CA THR A 108 -8.29 26.69 -36.84
C THR A 108 -7.13 26.19 -35.97
N ASP A 109 -5.94 26.55 -36.43
CA ASP A 109 -4.60 26.33 -35.85
C ASP A 109 -4.43 27.21 -34.59
N PRO A 110 -3.89 26.71 -33.45
CA PRO A 110 -3.95 27.43 -32.16
C PRO A 110 -2.79 28.42 -31.96
N THR A 111 -2.49 29.26 -32.96
CA THR A 111 -1.40 30.26 -32.84
C THR A 111 -1.81 31.69 -33.17
N GLU A 112 -3.10 32.02 -33.22
CA GLU A 112 -3.52 33.43 -33.23
C GLU A 112 -3.37 34.02 -31.83
N GLU A 113 -2.29 34.77 -31.65
CA GLU A 113 -2.11 35.70 -30.54
C GLU A 113 -3.33 36.65 -30.54
N THR A 114 -4.16 36.61 -29.48
CA THR A 114 -5.30 37.52 -29.34
C THR A 114 -4.79 38.95 -29.45
N ALA A 115 -5.34 39.72 -30.40
CA ALA A 115 -4.91 41.09 -30.62
C ALA A 115 -5.23 41.93 -29.37
N GLU A 116 -4.19 42.49 -28.73
CA GLU A 116 -4.34 43.38 -27.57
C GLU A 116 -5.20 44.60 -27.93
N THR A 117 -6.01 45.05 -26.97
CA THR A 117 -6.84 46.24 -27.14
C THR A 117 -5.96 47.49 -27.23
N ASP A 118 -6.03 48.20 -28.36
CA ASP A 118 -5.33 49.48 -28.52
C ASP A 118 -6.05 50.57 -27.73
N LEU A 119 -5.48 50.92 -26.56
CA LEU A 119 -6.00 51.96 -25.68
C LEU A 119 -6.16 53.33 -26.35
N ALA A 120 -5.41 53.62 -27.43
CA ALA A 120 -5.53 54.89 -28.15
C ALA A 120 -6.81 54.99 -29.00
N LEU A 121 -7.50 53.87 -29.23
CA LEU A 121 -8.75 53.79 -29.99
C LEU A 121 -10.00 53.80 -29.11
N LEU A 122 -9.87 53.70 -27.78
CA LEU A 122 -10.99 53.77 -26.85
C LEU A 122 -11.57 55.18 -26.80
N ALA A 123 -12.87 55.33 -27.06
CA ALA A 123 -13.55 56.61 -26.89
C ALA A 123 -13.72 56.93 -25.40
N GLN A 124 -13.66 58.21 -25.03
CA GLN A 124 -13.79 58.63 -23.62
C GLN A 124 -15.13 58.22 -22.99
N GLU A 125 -16.17 58.04 -23.80
CA GLU A 125 -17.50 57.59 -23.37
C GLU A 125 -17.57 56.09 -23.06
N ASP A 126 -16.60 55.31 -23.54
CA ASP A 126 -16.49 53.88 -23.30
C ASP A 126 -15.69 53.56 -22.03
N ILE A 127 -15.11 54.57 -21.36
CA ILE A 127 -14.32 54.41 -20.13
C ILE A 127 -15.20 54.70 -18.90
N LEU A 128 -15.41 53.67 -18.08
CA LEU A 128 -16.13 53.79 -16.81
C LEU A 128 -15.24 54.35 -15.70
N ALA A 129 -14.01 53.82 -15.59
CA ALA A 129 -13.03 54.25 -14.60
C ALA A 129 -11.61 53.91 -15.07
N SER A 130 -10.60 54.59 -14.51
CA SER A 130 -9.19 54.28 -14.77
C SER A 130 -8.31 54.73 -13.61
N GLY A 131 -7.09 54.21 -13.53
CA GLY A 131 -6.13 54.59 -12.51
C GLY A 131 -4.77 53.90 -12.66
N ASN A 132 -3.92 54.08 -11.65
CA ASN A 132 -2.62 53.42 -11.57
C ASN A 132 -2.71 52.20 -10.66
N CYS A 133 -1.96 51.15 -10.99
CA CYS A 133 -1.85 49.95 -10.18
C CYS A 133 -0.45 49.30 -10.26
N GLY A 134 0.57 50.00 -10.74
CA GLY A 134 1.95 49.52 -10.70
C GLY A 134 2.50 49.44 -9.27
N ALA A 135 3.39 48.49 -9.02
CA ALA A 135 4.12 48.41 -7.77
C ALA A 135 5.01 49.66 -7.59
N GLU A 136 4.89 50.37 -6.46
CA GLU A 136 5.59 51.65 -6.25
C GLU A 136 7.13 51.50 -6.14
N ALA A 137 7.62 50.29 -5.83
CA ALA A 137 8.99 50.05 -5.40
C ALA A 137 9.99 49.68 -6.52
N ASP A 138 9.54 49.33 -7.73
CA ASP A 138 10.37 48.76 -8.80
C ASP A 138 10.39 49.59 -10.10
N GLY A 139 9.73 50.75 -10.10
CA GLY A 139 9.62 51.60 -11.28
C GLY A 139 8.54 51.14 -12.26
N SER A 140 7.67 50.21 -11.86
CA SER A 140 6.50 49.79 -12.63
C SER A 140 5.57 50.97 -12.92
N ASN A 141 5.02 50.98 -14.13
CA ASN A 141 4.09 52.01 -14.59
C ASN A 141 2.75 51.42 -15.01
N VAL A 142 2.36 50.29 -14.40
CA VAL A 142 1.11 49.60 -14.74
C VAL A 142 -0.09 50.49 -14.40
N THR A 143 -1.01 50.61 -15.34
CA THR A 143 -2.28 51.33 -15.24
C THR A 143 -3.44 50.40 -15.57
N TRP A 144 -4.64 50.80 -15.18
CA TRP A 144 -5.85 50.05 -15.47
C TRP A 144 -6.93 50.97 -16.06
N VAL A 145 -7.75 50.39 -16.94
CA VAL A 145 -8.94 51.01 -17.54
C VAL A 145 -10.08 50.01 -17.45
N LEU A 146 -11.19 50.40 -16.84
CA LEU A 146 -12.45 49.66 -16.88
C LEU A 146 -13.36 50.32 -17.91
N THR A 147 -13.77 49.56 -18.90
CA THR A 147 -14.69 50.02 -19.94
C THR A 147 -16.15 49.80 -19.54
N THR A 148 -17.08 50.48 -20.23
CA THR A 148 -18.53 50.39 -19.97
C THR A 148 -19.12 49.03 -20.32
N ASP A 149 -18.44 48.22 -21.13
CA ASP A 149 -18.84 46.84 -21.44
C ASP A 149 -18.36 45.81 -20.39
N GLY A 150 -17.61 46.26 -19.37
CA GLY A 150 -17.11 45.44 -18.29
C GLY A 150 -15.72 44.84 -18.53
N THR A 151 -14.99 45.26 -19.56
CA THR A 151 -13.60 44.84 -19.80
C THR A 151 -12.63 45.69 -18.99
N MET A 152 -11.88 45.04 -18.09
CA MET A 152 -10.76 45.61 -17.35
C MET A 152 -9.46 45.37 -18.12
N ILE A 153 -8.80 46.43 -18.58
CA ILE A 153 -7.54 46.36 -19.33
C ILE A 153 -6.41 46.85 -18.42
N LEU A 154 -5.39 46.03 -18.23
CA LEU A 154 -4.16 46.38 -17.52
C LEU A 154 -3.04 46.57 -18.54
N SER A 155 -2.39 47.73 -18.52
CA SER A 155 -1.35 48.11 -19.48
C SER A 155 -0.13 48.69 -18.81
N GLY A 156 1.01 48.66 -19.49
CA GLY A 156 2.28 49.20 -18.98
C GLY A 156 3.34 48.13 -18.85
N THR A 157 4.34 48.38 -18.01
CA THR A 157 5.49 47.49 -17.81
C THR A 157 5.77 47.30 -16.33
N GLY A 158 6.18 46.07 -15.97
CA GLY A 158 6.53 45.69 -14.61
C GLY A 158 5.40 45.00 -13.83
N ALA A 159 5.52 44.96 -12.51
CA ALA A 159 4.57 44.32 -11.63
C ALA A 159 3.33 45.20 -11.40
N ALA A 160 2.14 44.59 -11.44
CA ALA A 160 1.00 45.18 -10.75
C ALA A 160 1.25 45.10 -9.23
N ALA A 161 0.74 46.06 -8.48
CA ALA A 161 0.82 46.05 -7.03
C ALA A 161 0.12 44.80 -6.47
N SER A 162 0.72 44.21 -5.44
CA SER A 162 0.18 43.01 -4.83
C SER A 162 -0.94 43.35 -3.85
N TYR A 163 -2.12 42.78 -4.07
CA TYR A 163 -3.31 43.00 -3.24
C TYR A 163 -3.75 41.76 -2.45
N GLY A 164 -2.98 40.67 -2.51
CA GLY A 164 -3.38 39.39 -1.93
C GLY A 164 -3.58 39.44 -0.41
N GLU A 165 -2.78 40.22 0.30
CA GLU A 165 -2.84 40.37 1.75
C GLU A 165 -3.42 41.73 2.23
N THR A 166 -3.78 42.60 1.28
CA THR A 166 -4.29 43.94 1.63
C THR A 166 -5.77 43.89 1.99
N LYS A 167 -6.27 44.94 2.66
CA LYS A 167 -7.70 45.10 2.88
C LYS A 167 -8.38 45.36 1.55
N ASP A 168 -9.60 44.86 1.35
CA ASP A 168 -10.36 45.01 0.11
C ASP A 168 -10.42 46.45 -0.42
N LYS A 169 -10.60 47.39 0.49
CA LYS A 169 -10.65 48.84 0.21
C LYS A 169 -9.38 49.43 -0.42
N ASP A 170 -8.26 48.72 -0.37
CA ASP A 170 -6.98 49.17 -0.90
C ASP A 170 -6.80 48.72 -2.38
N ILE A 171 -7.68 47.86 -2.90
CA ILE A 171 -7.75 47.49 -4.32
C ILE A 171 -8.44 48.62 -5.10
N PRO A 172 -7.79 49.24 -6.10
CA PRO A 172 -8.33 50.42 -6.80
C PRO A 172 -9.70 50.21 -7.46
N TRP A 173 -9.99 48.98 -7.89
CA TRP A 173 -11.22 48.63 -8.57
C TRP A 173 -12.20 47.80 -7.74
N TYR A 174 -12.00 47.66 -6.42
CA TYR A 174 -12.88 46.85 -5.57
C TYR A 174 -14.36 47.22 -5.70
N ALA A 175 -14.66 48.52 -5.76
CA ALA A 175 -16.03 49.03 -5.89
C ALA A 175 -16.70 48.69 -7.23
N TYR A 176 -15.94 48.22 -8.22
CA TYR A 176 -16.42 47.86 -9.54
C TYR A 176 -16.46 46.34 -9.77
N GLY A 177 -16.19 45.51 -8.75
CA GLY A 177 -16.08 44.05 -8.89
C GLY A 177 -17.27 43.37 -9.60
N GLU A 178 -18.50 43.82 -9.32
CA GLU A 178 -19.71 43.30 -9.99
C GLU A 178 -19.78 43.65 -11.49
N GLN A 179 -19.08 44.68 -11.94
CA GLN A 179 -19.08 45.16 -13.33
C GLN A 179 -17.93 44.58 -14.16
N ILE A 180 -16.93 43.96 -13.52
CA ILE A 180 -15.80 43.36 -14.22
C ILE A 180 -16.25 42.00 -14.79
N LEU A 181 -16.41 41.94 -16.10
CA LEU A 181 -16.78 40.73 -16.84
C LEU A 181 -15.56 40.05 -17.48
N ARG A 182 -14.55 40.85 -17.84
CA ARG A 182 -13.33 40.40 -18.52
C ARG A 182 -12.11 41.11 -17.96
N VAL A 183 -10.97 40.41 -17.90
CA VAL A 183 -9.67 41.01 -17.58
C VAL A 183 -8.70 40.74 -18.73
N GLU A 184 -8.14 41.80 -19.31
CA GLU A 184 -7.08 41.74 -20.31
C GLU A 184 -5.78 42.28 -19.70
N VAL A 185 -4.77 41.42 -19.57
CA VAL A 185 -3.43 41.82 -19.11
C VAL A 185 -2.52 41.92 -20.33
N GLN A 186 -1.96 43.10 -20.58
CA GLN A 186 -1.11 43.35 -21.76
C GLN A 186 0.36 42.98 -21.52
N LYS A 187 1.07 42.72 -22.63
CA LYS A 187 2.50 42.42 -22.66
C LYS A 187 3.33 43.45 -21.90
N GLY A 188 4.33 42.95 -21.20
CA GLY A 188 5.25 43.76 -20.38
C GLY A 188 4.89 43.75 -18.89
N ILE A 189 3.67 43.32 -18.53
CA ILE A 189 3.28 43.10 -17.14
C ILE A 189 3.84 41.76 -16.65
N THR A 190 4.47 41.76 -15.46
CA THR A 190 5.16 40.59 -14.90
C THR A 190 4.40 39.90 -13.77
N SER A 191 3.45 40.58 -13.11
CA SER A 191 2.59 40.01 -12.08
C SER A 191 1.21 40.67 -12.08
N VAL A 192 0.19 39.94 -11.65
CA VAL A 192 -1.19 40.45 -11.53
C VAL A 192 -1.92 39.85 -10.32
N GLY A 193 -2.79 40.65 -9.70
CA GLY A 193 -3.71 40.21 -8.64
C GLY A 193 -4.77 41.27 -8.33
N GLY A 194 -5.61 41.01 -7.33
CA GLY A 194 -6.63 41.97 -6.85
C GLY A 194 -8.01 41.82 -7.48
N PHE A 195 -8.33 40.69 -8.12
CA PHE A 195 -9.65 40.40 -8.69
C PHE A 195 -10.47 39.42 -7.83
N ARG A 196 -10.15 39.26 -6.54
CA ARG A 196 -10.97 38.43 -5.65
C ARG A 196 -12.41 38.93 -5.56
N TYR A 197 -13.38 38.02 -5.47
CA TYR A 197 -14.81 38.31 -5.40
C TYR A 197 -15.40 39.06 -6.61
N CYS A 198 -14.78 38.96 -7.80
CA CYS A 198 -15.40 39.44 -9.03
C CYS A 198 -16.45 38.42 -9.51
N GLU A 199 -17.65 38.45 -8.92
CA GLU A 199 -18.70 37.43 -9.10
C GLU A 199 -19.15 37.21 -10.55
N ASN A 200 -18.96 38.20 -11.42
CA ASN A 200 -19.35 38.17 -12.83
C ASN A 200 -18.18 38.02 -13.81
N LEU A 201 -16.95 37.84 -13.31
CA LEU A 201 -15.76 37.65 -14.15
C LEU A 201 -15.83 36.31 -14.88
N ARG A 202 -15.72 36.34 -16.22
CA ARG A 202 -15.86 35.17 -17.09
C ARG A 202 -14.62 34.85 -17.91
N GLU A 203 -13.87 35.87 -18.31
CA GLU A 203 -12.74 35.72 -19.21
C GLU A 203 -11.52 36.47 -18.65
N VAL A 204 -10.37 35.80 -18.65
CA VAL A 204 -9.08 36.39 -18.27
C VAL A 204 -8.07 36.06 -19.36
N SER A 205 -7.47 37.09 -19.96
CA SER A 205 -6.40 36.97 -20.95
C SER A 205 -5.08 37.36 -20.31
N LEU A 206 -4.13 36.42 -20.28
CA LEU A 206 -2.80 36.59 -19.68
C LEU A 206 -1.71 36.56 -20.77
N PRO A 207 -0.72 37.47 -20.74
CA PRO A 207 0.28 37.56 -21.79
C PRO A 207 1.46 36.60 -21.53
N GLU A 208 2.08 36.12 -22.61
CA GLU A 208 3.39 35.49 -22.52
C GLU A 208 4.42 36.51 -22.02
N GLY A 209 5.16 36.15 -20.96
CA GLY A 209 6.04 37.04 -20.19
C GLY A 209 5.55 37.30 -18.75
N LEU A 210 4.29 37.00 -18.44
CA LEU A 210 3.77 37.05 -17.07
C LEU A 210 4.46 35.98 -16.21
N ILE A 211 4.91 36.35 -15.02
CA ILE A 211 5.71 35.51 -14.12
C ILE A 211 4.92 35.01 -12.92
N SER A 212 4.01 35.82 -12.36
CA SER A 212 3.20 35.42 -11.20
C SER A 212 1.73 35.85 -11.28
N LEU A 213 0.86 34.98 -10.76
CA LEU A 213 -0.43 35.37 -10.22
C LEU A 213 -0.26 35.52 -8.72
N ASP A 214 -0.54 36.70 -8.20
CA ASP A 214 -0.37 37.00 -6.78
C ASP A 214 -1.41 36.28 -5.92
N GLY A 215 -1.22 36.28 -4.60
CA GLY A 215 -2.18 35.70 -3.67
C GLY A 215 -3.59 36.27 -3.91
N ARG A 216 -4.58 35.39 -3.93
CA ARG A 216 -6.01 35.69 -4.15
C ARG A 216 -6.25 36.48 -5.44
N ALA A 217 -5.42 36.31 -6.47
CA ALA A 217 -5.51 37.05 -7.73
C ALA A 217 -6.92 37.03 -8.31
N PHE A 218 -7.56 35.86 -8.41
CA PHE A 218 -8.91 35.66 -8.95
C PHE A 218 -9.78 34.81 -8.00
N SER A 219 -9.46 34.80 -6.70
CA SER A 219 -10.19 33.97 -5.73
C SER A 219 -11.69 34.28 -5.72
N GLU A 220 -12.55 33.27 -5.55
CA GLU A 220 -14.00 33.45 -5.41
C GLU A 220 -14.63 34.16 -6.63
N CYS A 221 -14.18 33.77 -7.83
CA CYS A 221 -14.73 34.22 -9.11
C CYS A 221 -15.53 33.08 -9.78
N PRO A 222 -16.75 32.78 -9.32
CA PRO A 222 -17.48 31.54 -9.65
C PRO A 222 -17.90 31.41 -11.13
N GLN A 223 -17.81 32.48 -11.92
CA GLN A 223 -18.09 32.44 -13.37
C GLN A 223 -16.82 32.21 -14.22
N LEU A 224 -15.62 32.17 -13.61
CA LEU A 224 -14.35 31.95 -14.30
C LEU A 224 -14.10 30.44 -14.45
N GLN A 225 -14.83 29.81 -15.37
CA GLN A 225 -14.78 28.35 -15.57
C GLN A 225 -13.54 27.85 -16.32
N HIS A 226 -12.81 28.76 -16.99
CA HIS A 226 -11.62 28.46 -17.76
C HIS A 226 -10.61 29.62 -17.68
N ILE A 227 -9.33 29.29 -17.60
CA ILE A 227 -8.22 30.24 -17.68
C ILE A 227 -6.99 29.56 -18.29
N GLU A 228 -6.39 30.19 -19.30
CA GLU A 228 -5.14 29.71 -19.87
C GLU A 228 -3.95 30.34 -19.15
N LEU A 229 -3.05 29.49 -18.62
CA LEU A 229 -1.84 29.94 -17.94
C LEU A 229 -0.69 30.08 -18.95
N PRO A 230 0.03 31.22 -18.99
CA PRO A 230 1.13 31.42 -19.92
C PRO A 230 2.32 30.54 -19.55
N LYS A 231 3.12 30.13 -20.55
CA LYS A 231 4.25 29.20 -20.34
C LYS A 231 5.35 29.78 -19.47
N THR A 232 5.43 31.11 -19.38
CA THR A 232 6.39 31.83 -18.53
C THR A 232 6.00 31.88 -17.06
N LEU A 233 4.78 31.48 -16.70
CA LEU A 233 4.28 31.56 -15.33
C LEU A 233 5.07 30.64 -14.40
N LYS A 234 5.59 31.21 -13.31
CA LYS A 234 6.37 30.52 -12.29
C LYS A 234 5.66 30.37 -10.96
N VAL A 235 4.75 31.29 -10.63
CA VAL A 235 4.10 31.35 -9.32
C VAL A 235 2.59 31.46 -9.46
N LEU A 236 1.88 30.53 -8.83
CA LEU A 236 0.48 30.67 -8.45
C LEU A 236 0.45 30.92 -6.94
N GLY A 237 0.16 32.15 -6.53
CA GLY A 237 0.14 32.53 -5.11
C GLY A 237 -1.04 31.92 -4.33
N ASP A 238 -1.05 32.20 -3.02
CA ASP A 238 -2.04 31.64 -2.10
C ASP A 238 -3.48 31.98 -2.52
N GLY A 239 -4.31 30.97 -2.79
CA GLY A 239 -5.69 31.13 -3.22
C GLY A 239 -5.83 31.82 -4.57
N ALA A 240 -4.77 31.92 -5.39
CA ALA A 240 -4.79 32.70 -6.64
C ALA A 240 -5.97 32.34 -7.56
N LEU A 241 -6.34 31.06 -7.62
CA LEU A 241 -7.45 30.54 -8.41
C LEU A 241 -8.42 29.70 -7.54
N GLY A 242 -8.47 29.97 -6.23
CA GLY A 242 -9.36 29.23 -5.34
C GLY A 242 -10.81 29.72 -5.43
N GLY A 243 -11.80 28.83 -5.53
CA GLY A 243 -13.23 29.23 -5.59
C GLY A 243 -13.69 29.75 -6.96
N CYS A 244 -13.05 29.34 -8.06
CA CYS A 244 -13.35 29.84 -9.41
C CYS A 244 -14.34 28.95 -10.20
N SER A 245 -14.69 27.76 -9.69
CA SER A 245 -15.46 26.74 -10.45
C SER A 245 -14.75 26.30 -11.74
N LEU A 246 -13.41 26.28 -11.72
CA LEU A 246 -12.60 25.80 -12.84
C LEU A 246 -12.83 24.30 -13.05
N THR A 247 -13.06 23.87 -14.30
CA THR A 247 -13.29 22.45 -14.63
C THR A 247 -12.04 21.74 -15.15
N GLU A 248 -11.11 22.51 -15.72
CA GLU A 248 -9.81 22.06 -16.23
C GLU A 248 -8.76 23.15 -16.03
N ILE A 249 -7.49 22.75 -15.89
CA ILE A 249 -6.35 23.65 -15.87
C ILE A 249 -5.08 22.93 -16.32
N GLU A 250 -4.31 23.56 -17.21
CA GLU A 250 -2.99 23.07 -17.59
C GLU A 250 -1.91 23.86 -16.84
N LEU A 251 -1.21 23.19 -15.92
CA LEU A 251 -0.09 23.82 -15.22
C LEU A 251 1.16 23.87 -16.12
N PRO A 252 1.81 25.04 -16.27
CA PRO A 252 3.03 25.16 -17.07
C PRO A 252 4.18 24.29 -16.55
N GLU A 253 4.94 23.66 -17.45
CA GLU A 253 6.14 22.86 -17.11
C GLU A 253 7.30 23.68 -16.47
N GLY A 254 7.16 25.01 -16.44
CA GLY A 254 8.09 25.93 -15.77
C GLY A 254 7.59 26.44 -14.41
N LEU A 255 6.42 25.97 -13.94
CA LEU A 255 5.82 26.42 -12.69
C LEU A 255 6.66 25.95 -11.49
N GLU A 256 7.03 26.88 -10.61
CA GLU A 256 7.94 26.64 -9.46
C GLU A 256 7.18 26.61 -8.13
N THR A 257 6.13 27.43 -7.98
CA THR A 257 5.39 27.59 -6.71
C THR A 257 3.88 27.45 -6.91
N LEU A 258 3.27 26.60 -6.08
CA LEU A 258 1.83 26.53 -5.84
C LEU A 258 1.57 26.93 -4.38
N GLY A 259 0.96 28.09 -4.16
CA GLY A 259 0.64 28.61 -2.83
C GLY A 259 -0.47 27.85 -2.10
N ASP A 260 -0.73 28.28 -0.86
CA ASP A 260 -1.79 27.72 -0.03
C ASP A 260 -3.15 27.87 -0.72
N TYR A 261 -3.92 26.80 -0.85
CA TYR A 261 -5.24 26.81 -1.51
C TYR A 261 -5.26 27.32 -2.95
N ALA A 262 -4.12 27.37 -3.65
CA ALA A 262 -4.00 28.02 -4.96
C ALA A 262 -5.05 27.55 -5.99
N LEU A 263 -5.44 26.27 -5.94
CA LEU A 263 -6.46 25.64 -6.78
C LEU A 263 -7.61 25.02 -5.96
N GLY A 264 -7.76 25.39 -4.69
CA GLY A 264 -8.78 24.82 -3.80
C GLY A 264 -10.20 25.26 -4.17
N SER A 265 -11.20 24.45 -3.84
CA SER A 265 -12.62 24.78 -4.07
C SER A 265 -12.94 25.07 -5.54
N ASN A 266 -12.58 24.15 -6.43
CA ASN A 266 -12.91 24.22 -7.86
C ASN A 266 -13.60 22.90 -8.29
N ASP A 267 -13.94 22.78 -9.57
CA ASP A 267 -14.60 21.61 -10.15
C ASP A 267 -13.62 20.81 -11.05
N LEU A 268 -12.32 20.86 -10.75
CA LEU A 268 -11.28 20.27 -11.59
C LEU A 268 -11.44 18.76 -11.66
N THR A 269 -11.43 18.19 -12.87
CA THR A 269 -11.63 16.74 -13.07
C THR A 269 -10.32 15.95 -13.20
N SER A 270 -9.22 16.59 -13.61
CA SER A 270 -7.89 15.98 -13.65
C SER A 270 -6.82 17.02 -13.41
N LEU A 271 -5.70 16.60 -12.84
CA LEU A 271 -4.57 17.49 -12.58
C LEU A 271 -3.24 16.74 -12.69
N VAL A 272 -2.28 17.38 -13.37
CA VAL A 272 -0.88 16.96 -13.38
C VAL A 272 -0.05 18.05 -12.71
N ILE A 273 0.59 17.72 -11.59
CA ILE A 273 1.55 18.62 -10.93
C ILE A 273 2.93 18.37 -11.55
N PRO A 274 3.52 19.35 -12.26
CA PRO A 274 4.76 19.17 -13.00
C PRO A 274 5.97 19.00 -12.09
N ALA A 275 7.04 18.40 -12.62
CA ALA A 275 8.27 18.14 -11.88
C ALA A 275 9.04 19.43 -11.49
N SER A 276 8.72 20.55 -12.14
CA SER A 276 9.30 21.87 -11.88
C SER A 276 8.85 22.49 -10.56
N VAL A 277 7.72 22.04 -10.00
CA VAL A 277 7.20 22.58 -8.74
C VAL A 277 8.18 22.24 -7.62
N THR A 278 8.72 23.27 -6.99
CA THR A 278 9.67 23.22 -5.87
C THR A 278 9.05 23.66 -4.54
N GLU A 279 7.87 24.27 -4.58
CA GLU A 279 7.11 24.70 -3.40
C GLU A 279 5.61 24.42 -3.60
N MET A 280 4.99 23.80 -2.60
CA MET A 280 3.56 23.46 -2.60
C MET A 280 2.95 23.76 -1.24
N GLY A 281 1.88 24.56 -1.24
CA GLY A 281 1.17 25.02 -0.06
C GLY A 281 0.17 24.03 0.54
N PHE A 282 -0.36 24.40 1.69
CA PHE A 282 -1.45 23.72 2.39
C PHE A 282 -2.72 23.73 1.55
N GLY A 283 -3.47 22.63 1.52
CA GLY A 283 -4.80 22.62 0.90
C GLY A 283 -4.81 22.95 -0.60
N VAL A 284 -3.68 22.82 -1.30
CA VAL A 284 -3.47 23.35 -2.66
C VAL A 284 -4.59 22.99 -3.65
N CYS A 285 -5.19 21.80 -3.54
CA CYS A 285 -6.25 21.29 -4.40
C CYS A 285 -7.42 20.70 -3.59
N GLN A 286 -7.64 21.13 -2.35
CA GLN A 286 -8.77 20.64 -1.54
C GLN A 286 -10.12 20.95 -2.21
N TYR A 287 -11.16 20.16 -1.91
CA TYR A 287 -12.53 20.38 -2.39
C TYR A 287 -12.60 20.51 -3.93
N ASN A 288 -12.08 19.52 -4.65
CA ASN A 288 -12.21 19.41 -6.11
C ASN A 288 -12.91 18.11 -6.53
N ASP A 289 -13.41 18.08 -7.76
CA ASP A 289 -14.04 16.92 -8.40
C ASP A 289 -13.06 16.03 -9.19
N LEU A 290 -11.79 16.00 -8.76
CA LEU A 290 -10.73 15.27 -9.44
C LEU A 290 -11.12 13.80 -9.58
N GLU A 291 -10.93 13.18 -10.73
CA GLU A 291 -11.03 11.73 -10.93
C GLU A 291 -9.65 11.06 -10.89
N GLU A 292 -8.62 11.75 -11.37
CA GLU A 292 -7.22 11.30 -11.37
C GLU A 292 -6.25 12.46 -11.14
N VAL A 293 -5.22 12.21 -10.33
CA VAL A 293 -4.10 13.14 -10.12
C VAL A 293 -2.76 12.44 -10.35
N GLU A 294 -1.88 13.09 -11.11
CA GLU A 294 -0.48 12.71 -11.26
C GLU A 294 0.45 13.75 -10.62
N ILE A 295 1.29 13.32 -9.69
CA ILE A 295 2.23 14.18 -8.96
C ILE A 295 3.66 13.81 -9.37
N LYS A 296 4.26 14.66 -10.22
CA LYS A 296 5.65 14.51 -10.68
C LYS A 296 6.65 15.33 -9.85
N ALA A 297 6.15 16.27 -9.06
CA ALA A 297 6.96 17.14 -8.21
C ALA A 297 7.72 16.37 -7.14
N ASN A 298 8.91 16.86 -6.79
CA ASN A 298 9.78 16.26 -5.76
C ASN A 298 9.61 16.94 -4.39
N VAL A 299 8.45 17.54 -4.15
CA VAL A 299 8.16 18.36 -2.96
C VAL A 299 7.27 17.59 -1.99
N PRO A 300 7.34 17.89 -0.68
CA PRO A 300 6.39 17.34 0.28
C PRO A 300 4.95 17.70 -0.11
N LEU A 301 4.03 16.75 0.05
CA LEU A 301 2.60 17.04 0.00
C LEU A 301 2.18 17.53 1.37
N LEU A 302 1.86 18.81 1.50
CA LEU A 302 1.45 19.40 2.77
C LEU A 302 0.04 18.96 3.19
N ASP A 303 -0.31 19.31 4.42
CA ASP A 303 -1.59 18.93 5.00
C ASP A 303 -2.75 19.36 4.09
N ARG A 304 -3.71 18.45 3.97
CA ARG A 304 -4.95 18.64 3.18
C ARG A 304 -4.76 18.93 1.69
N ALA A 305 -3.59 18.67 1.09
CA ALA A 305 -3.30 18.95 -0.33
C ALA A 305 -4.44 18.55 -1.29
N PHE A 306 -5.10 17.40 -1.08
CA PHE A 306 -6.24 16.88 -1.84
C PHE A 306 -7.40 16.47 -0.91
N TYR A 307 -7.59 17.18 0.20
CA TYR A 307 -8.66 16.90 1.16
C TYR A 307 -10.04 16.99 0.51
N GLU A 308 -10.93 16.03 0.81
CA GLU A 308 -12.32 16.00 0.31
C GLU A 308 -12.44 16.05 -1.22
N CYS A 309 -11.44 15.51 -1.94
CA CYS A 309 -11.57 15.23 -3.37
C CYS A 309 -12.42 13.96 -3.58
N ASN A 310 -13.73 14.10 -3.35
CA ASN A 310 -14.66 12.99 -3.18
C ASN A 310 -14.81 12.11 -4.44
N SER A 311 -14.54 12.67 -5.62
CA SER A 311 -14.60 11.98 -6.92
C SER A 311 -13.30 11.25 -7.30
N LEU A 312 -12.21 11.44 -6.52
CA LEU A 312 -10.87 10.98 -6.86
C LEU A 312 -10.80 9.47 -6.85
N ARG A 313 -10.43 8.86 -7.99
CA ARG A 313 -10.37 7.40 -8.16
C ARG A 313 -8.96 6.86 -8.17
N ARG A 314 -7.99 7.67 -8.62
CA ARG A 314 -6.61 7.24 -8.82
C ARG A 314 -5.61 8.33 -8.47
N VAL A 315 -4.60 7.95 -7.70
CA VAL A 315 -3.45 8.82 -7.37
C VAL A 315 -2.18 8.15 -7.88
N VAL A 316 -1.40 8.88 -8.66
CA VAL A 316 -0.07 8.45 -9.12
C VAL A 316 0.98 9.44 -8.61
N ILE A 317 1.90 8.96 -7.78
CA ILE A 317 3.06 9.73 -7.31
C ILE A 317 4.31 9.14 -7.97
N SER A 318 4.86 9.88 -8.94
CA SER A 318 6.07 9.52 -9.69
C SER A 318 7.28 10.36 -9.29
N GLY A 319 7.04 11.53 -8.70
CA GLY A 319 8.08 12.37 -8.08
C GLY A 319 8.62 11.80 -6.77
N SER A 320 9.82 12.22 -6.39
CA SER A 320 10.48 11.86 -5.13
C SER A 320 9.95 12.71 -3.97
N VAL A 321 8.68 12.54 -3.65
CA VAL A 321 7.97 13.20 -2.55
C VAL A 321 8.53 12.69 -1.22
N GLN A 322 9.47 13.41 -0.61
CA GLN A 322 10.11 13.01 0.65
C GLN A 322 9.09 12.67 1.76
N LYS A 323 7.97 13.39 1.78
CA LYS A 323 6.97 13.32 2.85
C LYS A 323 5.57 13.57 2.31
N ILE A 324 4.63 12.71 2.68
CA ILE A 324 3.19 12.96 2.54
C ILE A 324 2.67 13.33 3.93
N CYS A 325 2.27 14.58 4.12
CA CYS A 325 1.82 15.10 5.41
C CYS A 325 0.39 14.66 5.73
N GLY A 326 -0.06 14.98 6.95
CA GLY A 326 -1.31 14.50 7.50
C GLY A 326 -2.52 14.95 6.69
N TYR A 327 -3.55 14.12 6.61
CA TYR A 327 -4.82 14.46 5.96
C TYR A 327 -4.76 14.77 4.45
N ALA A 328 -3.61 14.57 3.79
CA ALA A 328 -3.39 14.93 2.39
C ALA A 328 -4.46 14.38 1.43
N PHE A 329 -4.95 13.16 1.65
CA PHE A 329 -6.02 12.53 0.85
C PHE A 329 -7.20 12.07 1.72
N ARG A 330 -7.38 12.64 2.92
CA ARG A 330 -8.48 12.23 3.80
C ARG A 330 -9.84 12.53 3.14
N HIS A 331 -10.80 11.63 3.35
CA HIS A 331 -12.16 11.74 2.82
C HIS A 331 -12.25 11.75 1.28
N CYS A 332 -11.25 11.18 0.58
CA CYS A 332 -11.38 10.86 -0.84
C CYS A 332 -12.15 9.55 -1.03
N TYR A 333 -13.47 9.53 -0.72
CA TYR A 333 -14.23 8.27 -0.58
C TYR A 333 -14.29 7.40 -1.85
N ALA A 334 -14.08 7.98 -3.04
CA ALA A 334 -14.04 7.25 -4.31
C ALA A 334 -12.67 6.66 -4.66
N LEU A 335 -11.61 6.92 -3.88
CA LEU A 335 -10.23 6.55 -4.21
C LEU A 335 -10.09 5.04 -4.21
N ARG A 336 -9.71 4.45 -5.36
CA ARG A 336 -9.60 2.99 -5.55
C ARG A 336 -8.17 2.49 -5.57
N GLU A 337 -7.27 3.27 -6.17
CA GLU A 337 -5.88 2.89 -6.37
C GLU A 337 -4.92 4.03 -6.02
N ILE A 338 -3.93 3.70 -5.20
CA ILE A 338 -2.77 4.56 -4.91
C ILE A 338 -1.53 3.87 -5.45
N VAL A 339 -0.80 4.56 -6.33
CA VAL A 339 0.46 4.08 -6.92
C VAL A 339 1.58 5.07 -6.61
N ILE A 340 2.52 4.66 -5.76
CA ILE A 340 3.71 5.43 -5.41
C ILE A 340 4.93 4.72 -6.01
N THR A 341 5.45 5.28 -7.11
CA THR A 341 6.65 4.79 -7.81
C THR A 341 7.90 5.63 -7.51
N GLY A 342 7.70 6.87 -7.05
CA GLY A 342 8.78 7.70 -6.51
C GLY A 342 9.21 7.28 -5.10
N SER A 343 10.25 7.92 -4.58
CA SER A 343 10.70 7.69 -3.19
C SER A 343 9.85 8.53 -2.23
N VAL A 344 9.19 7.86 -1.28
CA VAL A 344 8.51 8.49 -0.13
C VAL A 344 9.12 7.94 1.15
N GLU A 345 9.74 8.78 1.96
CA GLU A 345 10.34 8.32 3.22
C GLU A 345 9.31 8.16 4.34
N THR A 346 8.37 9.10 4.43
CA THR A 346 7.37 9.17 5.50
C THR A 346 5.98 9.47 4.96
N ILE A 347 5.02 8.67 5.40
CA ILE A 347 3.58 8.93 5.23
C ILE A 347 3.03 9.25 6.63
N GLU A 348 2.60 10.50 6.82
CA GLU A 348 2.07 10.98 8.09
C GLU A 348 0.63 10.53 8.33
N GLY A 349 0.21 10.68 9.59
CA GLY A 349 -1.03 10.10 10.04
C GLY A 349 -2.27 10.67 9.36
N TYR A 350 -3.29 9.84 9.22
CA TYR A 350 -4.56 10.19 8.57
C TYR A 350 -4.45 10.61 7.09
N SER A 351 -3.28 10.49 6.45
CA SER A 351 -3.08 10.88 5.05
C SER A 351 -3.99 10.12 4.08
N PHE A 352 -4.30 8.85 4.35
CA PHE A 352 -5.17 7.98 3.55
C PHE A 352 -6.31 7.37 4.38
N SER A 353 -6.81 8.07 5.40
CA SER A 353 -7.90 7.57 6.24
C SER A 353 -9.28 7.80 5.60
N ASN A 354 -10.25 6.94 5.94
CA ASN A 354 -11.64 7.00 5.47
C ASN A 354 -11.77 6.90 3.94
N LEU A 355 -11.03 5.97 3.34
CA LEU A 355 -11.10 5.69 1.90
C LEU A 355 -11.97 4.45 1.65
N ASP A 356 -13.29 4.66 1.64
CA ASP A 356 -14.30 3.58 1.55
C ASP A 356 -14.21 2.75 0.26
N SER A 357 -13.61 3.30 -0.80
CA SER A 357 -13.44 2.62 -2.08
C SER A 357 -12.03 2.08 -2.32
N LEU A 358 -11.08 2.26 -1.39
CA LEU A 358 -9.68 1.91 -1.64
C LEU A 358 -9.53 0.40 -1.71
N GLU A 359 -9.10 -0.11 -2.86
CA GLU A 359 -8.94 -1.54 -3.11
C GLU A 359 -7.46 -1.95 -3.07
N ARG A 360 -6.57 -1.07 -3.54
CA ARG A 360 -5.16 -1.36 -3.74
C ARG A 360 -4.25 -0.18 -3.38
N VAL A 361 -3.19 -0.51 -2.64
CA VAL A 361 -2.06 0.38 -2.37
C VAL A 361 -0.78 -0.28 -2.85
N GLN A 362 -0.04 0.41 -3.71
CA GLN A 362 1.31 0.01 -4.12
C GLN A 362 2.31 1.11 -3.73
N ILE A 363 3.33 0.72 -2.98
CA ILE A 363 4.45 1.59 -2.58
C ILE A 363 5.74 0.83 -2.88
N ASP A 364 6.53 1.33 -3.82
CA ASP A 364 7.67 0.60 -4.34
C ASP A 364 8.84 0.54 -3.33
N ASN A 365 9.49 1.67 -3.03
CA ASN A 365 10.69 1.70 -2.17
C ASN A 365 10.82 3.03 -1.39
N GLY A 366 11.67 3.01 -0.36
CA GLY A 366 12.07 4.20 0.39
C GLY A 366 11.25 4.48 1.65
N LEU A 367 10.06 3.88 1.79
CA LEU A 367 9.21 4.08 2.96
C LEU A 367 9.80 3.44 4.20
N LYS A 368 10.08 4.27 5.22
CA LYS A 368 10.63 3.83 6.52
C LYS A 368 9.53 3.66 7.56
N THR A 369 8.53 4.54 7.55
CA THR A 369 7.51 4.61 8.60
C THR A 369 6.12 4.75 8.01
N LEU A 370 5.21 3.85 8.41
CA LEU A 370 3.77 4.09 8.34
C LEU A 370 3.34 4.74 9.65
N SER A 371 2.91 5.99 9.62
CA SER A 371 2.48 6.71 10.82
C SER A 371 1.09 6.27 11.30
N ASN A 372 0.58 6.96 12.33
CA ASN A 372 -0.69 6.61 12.97
C ASN A 372 -1.89 6.79 12.03
N ALA A 373 -2.82 5.84 12.03
CA ALA A 373 -4.09 5.92 11.31
C ALA A 373 -3.98 6.19 9.79
N VAL A 374 -2.86 5.83 9.15
CA VAL A 374 -2.62 6.12 7.73
C VAL A 374 -3.72 5.56 6.84
N PHE A 375 -4.13 4.31 7.01
CA PHE A 375 -5.21 3.65 6.25
C PHE A 375 -6.42 3.31 7.12
N LYS A 376 -6.64 4.05 8.23
CA LYS A 376 -7.78 3.80 9.11
C LYS A 376 -9.10 3.87 8.32
N GLU A 377 -10.00 2.91 8.59
CA GLU A 377 -11.34 2.83 8.00
C GLU A 377 -11.36 2.70 6.46
N CYS A 378 -10.32 2.12 5.85
CA CYS A 378 -10.35 1.75 4.43
C CYS A 378 -11.14 0.45 4.22
N GLY A 379 -12.48 0.58 4.16
CA GLY A 379 -13.41 -0.56 4.23
C GLY A 379 -13.30 -1.61 3.12
N LYS A 380 -12.77 -1.25 1.94
CA LYS A 380 -12.58 -2.16 0.78
C LYS A 380 -11.14 -2.60 0.55
N LEU A 381 -10.20 -2.17 1.39
CA LEU A 381 -8.79 -2.49 1.20
C LEU A 381 -8.57 -3.97 1.46
N THR A 382 -8.21 -4.74 0.43
CA THR A 382 -8.10 -6.21 0.54
C THR A 382 -6.68 -6.69 0.81
N THR A 383 -5.69 -5.99 0.24
CA THR A 383 -4.28 -6.33 0.34
C THR A 383 -3.43 -5.07 0.42
N VAL A 384 -2.35 -5.13 1.20
CA VAL A 384 -1.33 -4.08 1.26
C VAL A 384 0.03 -4.72 1.11
N SER A 385 0.83 -4.19 0.18
CA SER A 385 2.23 -4.57 0.02
C SER A 385 3.10 -3.49 0.64
N LEU A 386 3.66 -3.77 1.82
CA LEU A 386 4.62 -2.90 2.48
C LEU A 386 6.02 -3.15 1.91
N PRO A 387 6.83 -2.11 1.64
CA PRO A 387 8.19 -2.30 1.16
C PRO A 387 9.12 -2.79 2.27
N ASP A 388 10.19 -3.49 1.89
CA ASP A 388 11.13 -4.15 2.83
C ASP A 388 11.85 -3.18 3.78
N GLY A 389 11.80 -1.87 3.54
CA GLY A 389 12.42 -0.84 4.37
C GLY A 389 11.58 -0.35 5.56
N VAL A 390 10.32 -0.80 5.70
CA VAL A 390 9.42 -0.31 6.77
C VAL A 390 9.86 -0.85 8.13
N THR A 391 10.23 0.05 9.05
CA THR A 391 10.66 -0.31 10.41
C THR A 391 9.55 -0.21 11.45
N THR A 392 8.49 0.57 11.17
CA THR A 392 7.42 0.87 12.13
C THR A 392 6.07 0.90 11.43
N ILE A 393 5.09 0.19 12.03
CA ILE A 393 3.66 0.32 11.71
C ILE A 393 3.00 1.07 12.86
N GLY A 394 2.49 2.26 12.60
CA GLY A 394 1.94 3.18 13.59
C GLY A 394 0.61 2.72 14.22
N GLU A 395 0.19 3.46 15.23
CA GLU A 395 -1.07 3.23 15.94
C GLU A 395 -2.26 3.34 14.98
N SER A 396 -3.22 2.42 15.05
CA SER A 396 -4.42 2.38 14.22
C SER A 396 -4.17 2.37 12.70
N ALA A 397 -2.95 2.05 12.23
CA ALA A 397 -2.56 2.19 10.82
C ALA A 397 -3.55 1.54 9.82
N PHE A 398 -4.14 0.40 10.15
CA PHE A 398 -5.15 -0.33 9.37
C PHE A 398 -6.41 -0.62 10.20
N GLN A 399 -6.68 0.16 11.26
CA GLN A 399 -7.86 -0.02 12.10
C GLN A 399 -9.13 0.01 11.24
N ASN A 400 -10.05 -0.93 11.48
CA ASN A 400 -11.32 -1.07 10.76
C ASN A 400 -11.18 -1.20 9.22
N CYS A 401 -10.05 -1.71 8.72
CA CYS A 401 -9.96 -2.19 7.33
C CYS A 401 -10.67 -3.55 7.22
N VAL A 402 -12.01 -3.54 7.25
CA VAL A 402 -12.86 -4.73 7.40
C VAL A 402 -12.79 -5.73 6.24
N SER A 403 -12.15 -5.37 5.13
CA SER A 403 -11.91 -6.26 3.99
C SER A 403 -10.45 -6.73 3.88
N LEU A 404 -9.55 -6.26 4.76
CA LEU A 404 -8.13 -6.61 4.70
C LEU A 404 -7.94 -8.05 5.18
N THR A 405 -7.67 -8.95 4.25
CA THR A 405 -7.54 -10.40 4.52
C THR A 405 -6.11 -10.87 4.63
N THR A 406 -5.17 -10.14 4.02
CA THR A 406 -3.75 -10.49 4.00
C THR A 406 -2.89 -9.24 4.10
N VAL A 407 -1.86 -9.30 4.93
CA VAL A 407 -0.79 -8.31 5.00
C VAL A 407 0.55 -9.03 4.98
N ASN A 408 1.48 -8.56 4.17
CA ASN A 408 2.87 -8.96 4.28
C ASN A 408 3.57 -7.95 5.20
N ILE A 409 3.89 -8.35 6.44
CA ILE A 409 4.64 -7.51 7.37
C ILE A 409 6.13 -7.79 7.15
N PRO A 410 6.93 -6.81 6.68
CA PRO A 410 8.34 -7.02 6.40
C PRO A 410 9.14 -7.41 7.63
N ASP A 411 10.20 -8.20 7.43
CA ASP A 411 11.11 -8.64 8.50
C ASP A 411 11.86 -7.50 9.19
N SER A 412 11.91 -6.31 8.59
CA SER A 412 12.49 -5.08 9.12
C SER A 412 11.61 -4.36 10.15
N VAL A 413 10.33 -4.75 10.30
CA VAL A 413 9.40 -4.13 11.25
C VAL A 413 9.78 -4.47 12.68
N THR A 414 10.17 -3.43 13.42
CA THR A 414 10.57 -3.52 14.83
C THR A 414 9.44 -3.24 15.81
N SER A 415 8.40 -2.51 15.39
CA SER A 415 7.26 -2.15 16.23
C SER A 415 5.95 -2.12 15.46
N ILE A 416 4.92 -2.71 16.06
CA ILE A 416 3.51 -2.60 15.63
C ILE A 416 2.75 -1.83 16.71
N GLY A 417 2.15 -0.69 16.34
CA GLY A 417 1.43 0.20 17.23
C GLY A 417 0.12 -0.37 17.77
N ALA A 418 -0.46 0.33 18.75
CA ALA A 418 -1.77 -0.04 19.27
C ALA A 418 -2.85 0.04 18.18
N ASP A 419 -3.83 -0.87 18.21
CA ASP A 419 -4.94 -0.93 17.26
C ASP A 419 -4.55 -1.08 15.77
N ALA A 420 -3.28 -1.34 15.46
CA ALA A 420 -2.75 -1.28 14.09
C ALA A 420 -3.53 -2.11 13.07
N PHE A 421 -4.03 -3.29 13.45
CA PHE A 421 -4.87 -4.18 12.64
C PHE A 421 -6.19 -4.54 13.35
N ASN A 422 -6.63 -3.73 14.32
CA ASN A 422 -7.90 -3.94 15.02
C ASN A 422 -9.07 -3.89 14.02
N GLY A 423 -9.97 -4.88 14.07
CA GLY A 423 -11.17 -4.92 13.24
C GLY A 423 -10.90 -5.31 11.78
N THR A 424 -9.71 -5.81 11.47
CA THR A 424 -9.39 -6.40 10.16
C THR A 424 -9.87 -7.85 10.06
N LYS A 425 -9.95 -8.38 8.83
CA LYS A 425 -10.30 -9.79 8.57
C LYS A 425 -9.08 -10.63 8.19
N LEU A 426 -7.91 -10.27 8.74
CA LEU A 426 -6.66 -10.98 8.48
C LEU A 426 -6.87 -12.48 8.68
N SER A 427 -6.45 -13.24 7.67
CA SER A 427 -6.77 -14.66 7.54
C SER A 427 -5.54 -15.48 7.21
N GLY A 428 -5.58 -16.76 7.57
CA GLY A 428 -4.44 -17.66 7.38
C GLY A 428 -3.37 -17.49 8.46
N LYS A 429 -2.16 -17.96 8.17
CA LYS A 429 -1.03 -17.89 9.08
C LYS A 429 -0.47 -16.46 9.11
N LEU A 430 -0.34 -15.89 10.31
CA LEU A 430 0.37 -14.62 10.52
C LEU A 430 1.85 -14.90 10.75
N ASN A 431 2.69 -14.32 9.90
CA ASN A 431 4.14 -14.33 10.10
C ASN A 431 4.51 -13.12 10.97
N ILE A 432 5.06 -13.38 12.16
CA ILE A 432 5.58 -12.33 13.04
C ILE A 432 7.02 -12.00 12.60
N PRO A 433 7.34 -10.75 12.24
CA PRO A 433 8.68 -10.34 11.80
C PRO A 433 9.74 -10.68 12.83
N SER A 434 10.88 -11.20 12.38
CA SER A 434 11.97 -11.60 13.30
C SER A 434 12.52 -10.46 14.15
N SER A 435 12.49 -9.22 13.63
CA SER A 435 13.05 -8.02 14.27
C SER A 435 12.05 -7.33 15.19
N LEU A 436 10.81 -7.85 15.25
CA LEU A 436 9.75 -7.26 16.05
C LEU A 436 10.11 -7.34 17.54
N THR A 437 10.14 -6.19 18.20
CA THR A 437 10.40 -6.08 19.64
C THR A 437 9.13 -5.80 20.44
N ARG A 438 8.16 -5.10 19.82
CA ARG A 438 6.96 -4.62 20.53
C ARG A 438 5.70 -4.77 19.68
N ILE A 439 4.66 -5.30 20.32
CA ILE A 439 3.29 -5.36 19.80
C ILE A 439 2.40 -4.52 20.73
N GLY A 440 1.75 -3.49 20.17
CA GLY A 440 0.89 -2.58 20.92
C GLY A 440 -0.44 -3.21 21.36
N ASP A 441 -1.17 -2.45 22.19
CA ASP A 441 -2.47 -2.85 22.71
C ASP A 441 -3.49 -2.99 21.57
N ASN A 442 -4.36 -4.01 21.62
CA ASN A 442 -5.37 -4.31 20.60
C ASN A 442 -4.83 -4.49 19.16
N ALA A 443 -3.50 -4.64 18.95
CA ALA A 443 -2.89 -4.59 17.63
C ALA A 443 -3.53 -5.53 16.59
N PHE A 444 -3.97 -6.73 17.00
CA PHE A 444 -4.69 -7.72 16.20
C PHE A 444 -6.04 -8.09 16.83
N TYR A 445 -6.65 -7.18 17.59
CA TYR A 445 -7.94 -7.43 18.24
C TYR A 445 -9.00 -7.82 17.21
N GLY A 446 -9.72 -8.92 17.48
CA GLY A 446 -10.82 -9.40 16.64
C GLY A 446 -10.40 -10.04 15.31
N CYS A 447 -9.10 -10.31 15.09
CA CYS A 447 -8.59 -11.00 13.89
C CYS A 447 -8.92 -12.51 13.91
N GLY A 448 -10.21 -12.86 13.97
CA GLY A 448 -10.70 -14.22 14.20
C GLY A 448 -10.42 -15.22 13.08
N ASN A 449 -10.06 -14.76 11.89
CA ASN A 449 -9.74 -15.60 10.73
C ASN A 449 -8.27 -16.02 10.67
N LEU A 450 -7.42 -15.50 11.56
CA LEU A 450 -6.04 -15.98 11.72
C LEU A 450 -6.07 -17.44 12.17
N THR A 451 -5.21 -18.27 11.57
CA THR A 451 -5.19 -19.73 11.80
C THR A 451 -3.78 -20.26 11.96
N GLY A 452 -3.68 -21.48 12.50
CA GLY A 452 -2.43 -22.22 12.61
C GLY A 452 -1.56 -21.80 13.80
N THR A 453 -0.26 -22.00 13.63
CA THR A 453 0.79 -21.75 14.64
C THR A 453 1.25 -20.30 14.58
N LEU A 454 1.13 -19.58 15.70
CA LEU A 454 1.70 -18.26 15.90
C LEU A 454 3.03 -18.38 16.66
N VAL A 455 4.13 -18.05 15.98
CA VAL A 455 5.49 -18.14 16.55
C VAL A 455 6.01 -16.73 16.81
N PHE A 456 6.31 -16.43 18.07
CA PHE A 456 6.91 -15.15 18.45
C PHE A 456 8.45 -15.29 18.48
N PRO A 457 9.19 -14.41 17.79
CA PRO A 457 10.65 -14.46 17.81
C PRO A 457 11.19 -14.02 19.17
N ALA A 458 12.42 -14.44 19.48
CA ALA A 458 13.10 -14.11 20.73
C ALA A 458 13.35 -12.61 20.94
N ALA A 459 13.20 -11.77 19.91
CA ALA A 459 13.33 -10.32 20.02
C ALA A 459 12.11 -9.64 20.65
N VAL A 460 10.94 -10.30 20.67
CA VAL A 460 9.71 -9.69 21.22
C VAL A 460 9.84 -9.58 22.72
N GLU A 461 9.88 -8.36 23.25
CA GLU A 461 9.99 -8.09 24.69
C GLU A 461 8.61 -8.01 25.36
N SER A 462 7.62 -7.46 24.64
CA SER A 462 6.29 -7.19 25.18
C SER A 462 5.17 -7.43 24.17
N ILE A 463 4.10 -8.10 24.63
CA ILE A 463 2.81 -8.21 23.94
C ILE A 463 1.79 -7.34 24.68
N GLY A 464 1.20 -6.36 24.00
CA GLY A 464 0.26 -5.40 24.57
C GLY A 464 -1.05 -6.01 25.08
N ALA A 465 -1.83 -5.20 25.80
CA ALA A 465 -3.14 -5.57 26.29
C ALA A 465 -4.08 -5.89 25.13
N ASN A 466 -4.83 -6.99 25.23
CA ASN A 466 -5.77 -7.47 24.21
C ASN A 466 -5.18 -7.62 22.79
N ALA A 467 -3.86 -7.68 22.63
CA ALA A 467 -3.18 -7.65 21.34
C ALA A 467 -3.72 -8.69 20.34
N PHE A 468 -4.07 -9.89 20.81
CA PHE A 468 -4.66 -10.96 20.01
C PHE A 468 -6.04 -11.39 20.56
N ALA A 469 -6.72 -10.57 21.35
CA ALA A 469 -8.02 -10.95 21.89
C ALA A 469 -9.03 -11.23 20.76
N ASP A 470 -9.90 -12.21 20.98
CA ASP A 470 -10.88 -12.72 20.01
C ASP A 470 -10.28 -13.31 18.70
N CYS A 471 -8.98 -13.62 18.66
CA CYS A 471 -8.35 -14.39 17.58
C CYS A 471 -8.66 -15.90 17.67
N LYS A 472 -9.91 -16.26 17.33
CA LYS A 472 -10.47 -17.60 17.57
C LYS A 472 -9.91 -18.74 16.72
N GLY A 473 -9.30 -18.45 15.57
CA GLY A 473 -8.77 -19.48 14.67
C GLY A 473 -7.33 -19.92 14.95
N ILE A 474 -6.58 -19.20 15.80
CA ILE A 474 -5.19 -19.55 16.14
C ILE A 474 -5.21 -20.86 16.94
N GLU A 475 -4.47 -21.87 16.48
CA GLU A 475 -4.50 -23.21 17.06
C GLU A 475 -3.37 -23.45 18.07
N GLU A 476 -2.28 -22.72 17.92
CA GLU A 476 -1.04 -22.94 18.64
C GLU A 476 -0.26 -21.64 18.79
N VAL A 477 0.26 -21.38 19.98
CA VAL A 477 1.04 -20.17 20.29
C VAL A 477 2.38 -20.57 20.90
N ILE A 478 3.47 -20.15 20.27
CA ILE A 478 4.84 -20.40 20.73
C ILE A 478 5.49 -19.08 21.10
N LEU A 479 5.64 -18.85 22.40
CA LEU A 479 6.38 -17.71 22.95
C LEU A 479 7.83 -18.16 23.20
N ALA A 480 8.72 -17.82 22.28
CA ALA A 480 10.15 -18.11 22.41
C ALA A 480 10.77 -17.43 23.64
N ARG A 481 11.96 -17.92 24.05
CA ARG A 481 12.78 -17.23 25.08
C ARG A 481 13.03 -15.79 24.63
N GLY A 482 12.57 -14.82 25.41
CA GLY A 482 12.72 -13.40 25.10
C GLY A 482 11.48 -12.58 25.43
N VAL A 483 10.29 -13.17 25.31
CA VAL A 483 9.05 -12.51 25.74
C VAL A 483 9.09 -12.34 27.26
N VAL A 484 9.07 -11.09 27.71
CA VAL A 484 9.16 -10.71 29.13
C VAL A 484 7.77 -10.42 29.68
N THR A 485 6.95 -9.67 28.94
CA THR A 485 5.65 -9.18 29.42
C THR A 485 4.51 -9.56 28.48
N ILE A 486 3.45 -10.13 29.04
CA ILE A 486 2.17 -10.41 28.37
C ILE A 486 1.10 -9.52 29.01
N GLY A 487 0.51 -8.63 28.22
CA GLY A 487 -0.47 -7.64 28.67
C GLY A 487 -1.82 -8.24 29.12
N GLU A 488 -2.63 -7.38 29.75
CA GLU A 488 -4.00 -7.74 30.16
C GLU A 488 -4.79 -8.23 28.95
N GLY A 489 -5.40 -9.41 29.05
CA GLY A 489 -6.25 -9.95 27.99
C GLY A 489 -5.54 -10.27 26.67
N ALA A 490 -4.21 -10.29 26.60
CA ALA A 490 -3.45 -10.43 25.34
C ALA A 490 -3.96 -11.54 24.40
N PHE A 491 -4.37 -12.71 24.93
CA PHE A 491 -4.98 -13.82 24.20
C PHE A 491 -6.40 -14.16 24.72
N ASN A 492 -7.13 -13.16 25.19
CA ASN A 492 -8.49 -13.33 25.70
C ASN A 492 -9.41 -13.90 24.61
N ARG A 493 -10.28 -14.87 24.96
CA ARG A 493 -11.25 -15.49 24.04
C ARG A 493 -10.62 -16.11 22.77
N CYS A 494 -9.34 -16.45 22.81
CA CYS A 494 -8.68 -17.24 21.76
C CYS A 494 -9.04 -18.73 21.88
N SER A 495 -10.32 -19.05 21.67
CA SER A 495 -10.87 -20.39 21.91
C SER A 495 -10.27 -21.50 21.06
N GLY A 496 -9.60 -21.16 19.95
CA GLY A 496 -8.94 -22.13 19.07
C GLY A 496 -7.61 -22.65 19.59
N ILE A 497 -6.97 -21.96 20.56
CA ILE A 497 -5.64 -22.34 21.04
C ILE A 497 -5.74 -23.67 21.77
N ARG A 498 -5.20 -24.72 21.15
CA ARG A 498 -5.12 -26.07 21.71
C ARG A 498 -3.82 -26.29 22.47
N ARG A 499 -2.76 -25.63 22.02
CA ARG A 499 -1.43 -25.82 22.57
C ARG A 499 -0.73 -24.47 22.75
N LEU A 500 -0.13 -24.28 23.91
CA LEU A 500 0.55 -23.04 24.29
C LEU A 500 1.94 -23.38 24.82
N TRP A 501 2.95 -22.62 24.42
CA TRP A 501 4.32 -22.74 24.91
C TRP A 501 4.80 -21.39 25.41
N PHE A 502 5.39 -21.39 26.60
CA PHE A 502 6.24 -20.30 27.06
C PHE A 502 7.31 -20.78 28.03
N THR A 503 8.30 -19.93 28.27
CA THR A 503 9.46 -20.25 29.12
C THR A 503 9.48 -19.39 30.36
N ASN A 504 10.42 -19.67 31.27
CA ASN A 504 10.71 -18.82 32.42
C ASN A 504 11.25 -17.42 32.06
N SER A 505 11.41 -17.07 30.77
CA SER A 505 11.66 -15.68 30.37
C SER A 505 10.46 -14.75 30.59
N VAL A 506 9.24 -15.31 30.61
CA VAL A 506 8.02 -14.52 30.87
C VAL A 506 7.99 -14.20 32.36
N THR A 507 8.18 -12.92 32.72
CA THR A 507 8.20 -12.49 34.12
C THR A 507 6.89 -11.85 34.55
N THR A 508 6.04 -11.41 33.62
CA THR A 508 4.79 -10.69 33.92
C THR A 508 3.66 -11.15 33.01
N ILE A 509 2.52 -11.53 33.62
CA ILE A 509 1.29 -11.89 32.91
C ILE A 509 0.13 -11.05 33.46
N GLY A 510 -0.46 -10.24 32.60
CA GLY A 510 -1.60 -9.37 32.90
C GLY A 510 -2.90 -10.14 33.16
N ALA A 511 -3.88 -9.45 33.73
CA ALA A 511 -5.15 -10.07 34.08
C ALA A 511 -5.85 -10.63 32.84
N ASN A 512 -6.48 -11.80 32.96
CA ASN A 512 -7.23 -12.44 31.89
C ASN A 512 -6.43 -12.71 30.59
N ALA A 513 -5.09 -12.64 30.61
CA ALA A 513 -4.24 -12.78 29.41
C ALA A 513 -4.54 -14.05 28.61
N PHE A 514 -4.87 -15.15 29.30
CA PHE A 514 -5.23 -16.44 28.72
C PHE A 514 -6.64 -16.88 29.13
N SER A 515 -7.55 -15.93 29.36
CA SER A 515 -8.94 -16.25 29.71
C SER A 515 -9.74 -16.65 28.46
N GLY A 516 -10.63 -17.64 28.60
CA GLY A 516 -11.48 -18.09 27.49
C GLY A 516 -10.80 -19.02 26.48
N LEU A 517 -9.66 -19.63 26.82
CA LEU A 517 -9.01 -20.68 26.02
C LEU A 517 -9.73 -22.04 26.16
N SER A 518 -11.00 -22.10 25.75
CA SER A 518 -11.82 -23.32 25.90
C SER A 518 -11.27 -24.53 25.12
N GLY A 519 -10.49 -24.30 24.07
CA GLY A 519 -9.80 -25.34 23.29
C GLY A 519 -8.49 -25.84 23.91
N LEU A 520 -7.98 -25.26 25.00
CA LEU A 520 -6.64 -25.58 25.51
C LEU A 520 -6.55 -27.04 26.00
N GLU A 521 -5.78 -27.83 25.26
CA GLU A 521 -5.50 -29.24 25.55
C GLU A 521 -4.28 -29.36 26.46
N VAL A 522 -3.23 -28.58 26.17
CA VAL A 522 -1.95 -28.62 26.90
C VAL A 522 -1.25 -27.28 26.87
N LEU A 523 -0.63 -26.93 27.99
CA LEU A 523 0.31 -25.83 28.11
C LEU A 523 1.70 -26.39 28.45
N TYR A 524 2.73 -26.01 27.71
CA TYR A 524 4.11 -26.34 27.98
C TYR A 524 4.82 -25.14 28.62
N PHE A 525 5.36 -25.35 29.82
CA PHE A 525 6.14 -24.33 30.51
C PHE A 525 7.57 -24.82 30.72
N SER A 526 8.54 -24.16 30.10
CA SER A 526 9.98 -24.42 30.29
C SER A 526 10.52 -23.60 31.45
N GLY A 527 10.27 -24.10 32.65
CA GLY A 527 10.72 -23.55 33.93
C GLY A 527 10.39 -24.51 35.07
N THR A 528 11.01 -24.30 36.22
CA THR A 528 10.75 -25.05 37.45
C THR A 528 9.39 -24.71 38.05
N ASP A 529 8.90 -25.50 39.01
CA ASP A 529 7.71 -25.15 39.80
C ASP A 529 7.91 -23.80 40.53
N LEU A 530 9.13 -23.53 41.00
CA LEU A 530 9.46 -22.25 41.64
C LEU A 530 9.33 -21.08 40.66
N ASP A 531 9.78 -21.26 39.41
CA ASP A 531 9.63 -20.25 38.34
C ASP A 531 8.14 -19.99 38.07
N TRP A 532 7.33 -21.04 38.00
CA TRP A 532 5.88 -20.90 37.78
C TRP A 532 5.16 -20.20 38.93
N ASP A 533 5.48 -20.59 40.16
CA ASP A 533 4.79 -20.14 41.37
C ASP A 533 5.19 -18.71 41.77
N THR A 534 6.47 -18.36 41.59
CA THR A 534 7.05 -17.13 42.12
C THR A 534 7.87 -16.32 41.12
N GLY A 535 8.38 -16.95 40.06
CA GLY A 535 9.16 -16.29 39.01
C GLY A 535 8.29 -15.47 38.04
N ILE A 536 6.99 -15.75 37.96
CA ILE A 536 6.04 -15.01 37.13
C ILE A 536 5.13 -14.15 38.03
N ALA A 537 5.11 -12.85 37.79
CA ALA A 537 4.16 -11.91 38.36
C ALA A 537 2.80 -12.04 37.66
N TRP A 538 1.98 -12.96 38.15
CA TRP A 538 0.59 -13.13 37.72
C TRP A 538 -0.30 -12.02 38.31
N ALA A 539 -0.97 -11.24 37.46
CA ALA A 539 -1.90 -10.21 37.92
C ALA A 539 -3.11 -10.78 38.68
N ARG A 540 -3.52 -12.01 38.36
CA ARG A 540 -4.59 -12.73 39.07
C ARG A 540 -4.16 -14.15 39.39
N LYS A 541 -4.26 -14.53 40.67
CA LYS A 541 -3.99 -15.90 41.12
C LYS A 541 -4.91 -16.93 40.47
N SER A 542 -6.17 -16.58 40.23
CA SER A 542 -7.16 -17.43 39.56
C SER A 542 -6.74 -17.82 38.15
N ASP A 543 -6.07 -16.93 37.42
CA ASP A 543 -5.67 -17.18 36.04
C ASP A 543 -4.54 -18.20 35.97
N ARG A 544 -3.59 -18.10 36.90
CA ARG A 544 -2.54 -19.11 37.12
C ARG A 544 -3.16 -20.47 37.46
N GLU A 545 -4.07 -20.51 38.43
CA GLU A 545 -4.73 -21.74 38.87
C GLU A 545 -5.55 -22.39 37.74
N ALA A 546 -6.18 -21.59 36.88
CA ALA A 546 -6.92 -22.10 35.72
C ALA A 546 -6.02 -22.82 34.70
N LEU A 547 -4.78 -22.34 34.51
CA LEU A 547 -3.81 -22.94 33.59
C LEU A 547 -3.05 -24.13 34.20
N ASP A 548 -2.94 -24.18 35.53
CA ASP A 548 -2.11 -25.16 36.25
C ASP A 548 -2.46 -26.61 35.90
N SER A 549 -3.75 -26.94 35.84
CA SER A 549 -4.24 -28.28 35.50
C SER A 549 -3.90 -28.73 34.06
N LYS A 550 -3.65 -27.78 33.16
CA LYS A 550 -3.28 -28.02 31.76
C LYS A 550 -1.77 -27.93 31.55
N CYS A 551 -1.04 -27.45 32.54
CA CYS A 551 0.36 -27.16 32.39
C CYS A 551 1.23 -28.39 32.64
N LYS A 552 2.06 -28.69 31.65
CA LYS A 552 3.19 -29.61 31.77
C LYS A 552 4.42 -28.77 32.06
N ARG A 553 4.92 -28.92 33.27
CA ARG A 553 6.23 -28.43 33.67
C ARG A 553 7.26 -29.20 32.90
N THR A 554 8.18 -28.48 32.28
CA THR A 554 9.24 -29.08 31.50
C THR A 554 10.55 -28.65 32.12
N GLU A 555 11.12 -29.55 32.93
CA GLU A 555 12.42 -29.31 33.52
C GLU A 555 13.51 -29.38 32.46
N GLU A 556 14.59 -28.64 32.68
CA GLU A 556 15.79 -28.76 31.88
C GLU A 556 16.41 -30.15 32.10
N VAL A 557 16.44 -30.96 31.05
CA VAL A 557 17.03 -32.31 31.03
C VAL A 557 18.52 -32.24 30.80
N ALA A 558 18.94 -31.29 29.98
CA ALA A 558 20.32 -31.10 29.61
C ALA A 558 20.55 -29.67 29.13
N SER A 559 21.74 -29.17 29.37
CA SER A 559 22.22 -27.90 28.85
C SER A 559 23.73 -27.97 28.69
N GLY A 560 24.27 -27.00 27.97
CA GLY A 560 25.71 -26.87 27.80
C GLY A 560 26.05 -25.85 26.74
N ASP A 561 27.32 -25.86 26.34
CA ASP A 561 27.83 -24.99 25.29
C ASP A 561 27.66 -25.65 23.92
N CYS A 562 27.37 -24.86 22.89
CA CYS A 562 27.26 -25.30 21.49
C CYS A 562 28.02 -24.38 20.54
N GLY A 563 29.01 -23.66 21.06
CA GLY A 563 29.82 -22.65 20.36
C GLY A 563 30.65 -21.87 21.37
N GLU A 564 31.46 -20.92 20.88
CA GLU A 564 32.31 -20.09 21.75
C GLU A 564 31.49 -19.19 22.69
N ASN A 565 30.37 -18.66 22.21
CA ASN A 565 29.46 -17.80 22.98
C ASN A 565 27.99 -18.25 22.85
N LEU A 566 27.78 -19.55 22.63
CA LEU A 566 26.46 -20.14 22.47
C LEU A 566 26.22 -21.21 23.53
N THR A 567 25.04 -21.15 24.14
CA THR A 567 24.54 -22.16 25.07
C THR A 567 23.27 -22.78 24.52
N TRP A 568 22.98 -24.00 24.95
CA TRP A 568 21.73 -24.68 24.65
C TRP A 568 21.10 -25.23 25.93
N SER A 569 19.79 -25.38 25.91
CA SER A 569 19.02 -26.11 26.92
C SER A 569 17.94 -26.96 26.25
N LEU A 570 17.67 -28.12 26.83
CA LEU A 570 16.63 -29.05 26.39
C LEU A 570 15.67 -29.32 27.53
N SER A 571 14.38 -29.14 27.28
CA SER A 571 13.32 -29.46 28.23
C SER A 571 12.87 -30.93 28.16
N THR A 572 12.24 -31.44 29.22
CA THR A 572 11.59 -32.77 29.24
C THR A 572 10.44 -32.90 28.24
N ALA A 573 9.91 -31.80 27.70
CA ALA A 573 8.94 -31.87 26.59
C ALA A 573 9.60 -32.09 25.22
N GLY A 574 10.92 -31.92 25.12
CA GLY A 574 11.65 -31.94 23.87
C GLY A 574 11.90 -30.56 23.27
N ASP A 575 11.82 -29.49 24.07
CA ASP A 575 12.08 -28.12 23.60
C ASP A 575 13.57 -27.82 23.69
N LEU A 576 14.25 -27.82 22.56
CA LEU A 576 15.64 -27.42 22.47
C LEU A 576 15.72 -25.94 22.13
N THR A 577 16.37 -25.15 22.99
CA THR A 577 16.65 -23.74 22.73
C THR A 577 18.14 -23.51 22.62
N VAL A 578 18.58 -22.78 21.59
CA VAL A 578 19.95 -22.29 21.46
C VAL A 578 19.96 -20.78 21.68
N SER A 579 20.85 -20.30 22.55
CA SER A 579 20.96 -18.91 22.98
C SER A 579 22.41 -18.42 22.92
N GLY A 580 22.61 -17.10 22.93
CA GLY A 580 23.93 -16.48 22.80
C GLY A 580 24.20 -15.94 21.40
N THR A 581 25.46 -15.59 21.11
CA THR A 581 25.88 -15.01 19.83
C THR A 581 26.92 -15.83 19.09
N GLY A 582 26.83 -15.90 17.76
CA GLY A 582 27.82 -16.54 16.89
C GLY A 582 27.38 -17.84 16.24
N ASN A 583 28.35 -18.68 15.85
CA ASN A 583 28.11 -19.89 15.07
C ASN A 583 27.96 -21.12 15.96
N MET A 584 26.96 -21.98 15.67
CA MET A 584 26.87 -23.30 16.27
C MET A 584 28.03 -24.19 15.81
N THR A 585 28.49 -25.10 16.67
CA THR A 585 29.46 -26.14 16.31
C THR A 585 28.85 -27.19 15.38
N ASP A 586 29.66 -27.76 14.49
CA ASP A 586 29.26 -28.91 13.64
C ASP A 586 28.96 -30.18 14.44
N VAL A 587 29.41 -30.27 15.69
CA VAL A 587 29.05 -31.37 16.58
C VAL A 587 27.83 -30.94 17.38
N ALA A 588 26.72 -31.67 17.20
CA ALA A 588 25.50 -31.50 17.99
C ALA A 588 25.75 -31.91 19.45
N PRO A 589 25.82 -30.97 20.42
CA PRO A 589 26.07 -31.34 21.82
C PRO A 589 24.89 -32.11 22.44
N TRP A 590 23.72 -32.03 21.81
CA TRP A 590 22.50 -32.75 22.17
C TRP A 590 22.33 -34.09 21.42
N ALA A 591 23.38 -34.65 20.84
CA ALA A 591 23.32 -35.90 20.06
C ALA A 591 22.71 -37.09 20.82
N ASP A 592 22.88 -37.17 22.14
CA ASP A 592 22.27 -38.22 22.97
C ASP A 592 20.74 -38.06 23.14
N TYR A 593 20.20 -36.90 22.75
CA TYR A 593 18.82 -36.51 22.97
C TYR A 593 18.00 -36.36 21.67
N LEU A 594 18.55 -36.71 20.50
CA LEU A 594 17.89 -36.52 19.18
C LEU A 594 16.46 -37.09 19.13
N ASN A 595 16.20 -38.22 19.80
CA ASN A 595 14.88 -38.85 19.86
C ASN A 595 13.90 -38.13 20.80
N GLN A 596 14.35 -37.17 21.61
CA GLN A 596 13.51 -36.41 22.54
C GLN A 596 13.12 -35.05 21.97
N ILE A 597 13.93 -34.48 21.06
CA ILE A 597 13.75 -33.14 20.50
C ILE A 597 12.50 -33.11 19.60
N LYS A 598 11.60 -32.18 19.88
CA LYS A 598 10.35 -31.92 19.13
C LYS A 598 10.24 -30.49 18.62
N LEU A 599 10.80 -29.54 19.36
CA LEU A 599 10.85 -28.12 19.03
C LEU A 599 12.30 -27.68 19.07
N VAL A 600 12.76 -26.97 18.04
CA VAL A 600 14.05 -26.27 18.04
C VAL A 600 13.78 -24.78 17.93
N THR A 601 14.26 -24.00 18.90
CA THR A 601 14.23 -22.54 18.87
C THR A 601 15.66 -22.01 18.85
N VAL A 602 16.02 -21.30 17.78
CA VAL A 602 17.35 -20.71 17.62
C VAL A 602 17.28 -19.21 17.91
N GLY A 603 18.07 -18.74 18.87
CA GLY A 603 18.03 -17.35 19.34
C GLY A 603 18.67 -16.35 18.37
N GLN A 604 18.27 -15.08 18.48
CA GLN A 604 18.65 -13.98 17.56
C GLN A 604 20.13 -13.63 17.49
N GLY A 605 21.00 -14.18 18.35
CA GLY A 605 22.43 -13.97 18.21
C GLY A 605 23.12 -15.00 17.32
N VAL A 606 22.43 -16.08 16.95
CA VAL A 606 23.02 -17.19 16.20
C VAL A 606 23.15 -16.84 14.72
N THR A 607 24.36 -16.99 14.18
CA THR A 607 24.70 -16.62 12.79
C THR A 607 24.88 -17.81 11.86
N ALA A 608 25.08 -19.02 12.38
CA ALA A 608 25.14 -20.25 11.60
C ALA A 608 24.69 -21.48 12.39
N ILE A 609 24.04 -22.43 11.71
CA ILE A 609 23.77 -23.79 12.22
C ILE A 609 24.85 -24.72 11.69
N GLY A 610 25.45 -25.51 12.58
CA GLY A 610 26.49 -26.48 12.23
C GLY A 610 25.99 -27.61 11.32
N SER A 611 26.94 -28.25 10.62
CA SER A 611 26.67 -29.43 9.80
C SER A 611 26.15 -30.57 10.66
N ALA A 612 25.13 -31.30 10.20
CA ALA A 612 24.48 -32.40 10.92
C ALA A 612 23.94 -32.05 12.34
N ALA A 613 23.82 -30.77 12.70
CA ALA A 613 23.47 -30.34 14.06
C ALA A 613 22.14 -30.93 14.58
N PHE A 614 21.16 -31.13 13.70
CA PHE A 614 19.86 -31.75 14.01
C PHE A 614 19.61 -32.99 13.15
N GLN A 615 20.67 -33.62 12.64
CA GLN A 615 20.55 -34.85 11.88
C GLN A 615 19.89 -35.95 12.74
N ASP A 616 19.00 -36.72 12.14
CA ASP A 616 18.29 -37.85 12.76
C ASP A 616 17.40 -37.45 13.95
N CYS A 617 17.03 -36.17 14.08
CA CYS A 617 15.97 -35.69 14.97
C CYS A 617 14.58 -36.13 14.47
N GLY A 618 14.29 -37.44 14.52
CA GLY A 618 13.08 -38.04 13.94
C GLY A 618 11.77 -37.61 14.60
N ASN A 619 11.82 -36.99 15.79
CA ASN A 619 10.66 -36.44 16.49
C ASN A 619 10.50 -34.93 16.34
N LEU A 620 11.39 -34.25 15.62
CA LEU A 620 11.34 -32.80 15.41
C LEU A 620 10.11 -32.44 14.57
N GLU A 621 9.25 -31.60 15.12
CA GLU A 621 8.00 -31.15 14.52
C GLU A 621 8.06 -29.67 14.12
N ILE A 622 8.75 -28.84 14.91
CA ILE A 622 8.78 -27.38 14.74
C ILE A 622 10.21 -26.86 14.84
N VAL A 623 10.60 -25.98 13.92
CA VAL A 623 11.88 -25.25 13.96
C VAL A 623 11.60 -23.75 13.81
N SER A 624 12.10 -22.97 14.77
CA SER A 624 12.10 -21.51 14.76
C SER A 624 13.52 -21.00 14.56
N LEU A 625 13.75 -20.29 13.45
CA LEU A 625 15.06 -19.74 13.05
C LEU A 625 15.07 -18.20 13.14
N PRO A 626 16.20 -17.58 13.53
CA PRO A 626 16.35 -16.13 13.54
C PRO A 626 16.79 -15.59 12.18
N ASN A 627 16.53 -14.31 11.90
CA ASN A 627 17.04 -13.61 10.70
C ASN A 627 18.47 -13.08 10.87
N THR A 628 19.18 -13.46 11.93
CA THR A 628 20.65 -13.33 11.97
C THR A 628 21.35 -14.52 11.34
N LEU A 629 20.61 -15.58 11.03
CA LEU A 629 21.16 -16.82 10.50
C LEU A 629 21.58 -16.63 9.04
N THR A 630 22.88 -16.72 8.79
CA THR A 630 23.48 -16.58 7.45
C THR A 630 23.82 -17.91 6.81
N ALA A 631 23.94 -18.98 7.60
CA ALA A 631 24.31 -20.30 7.10
C ALA A 631 23.59 -21.44 7.83
N ILE A 632 23.20 -22.47 7.08
CA ILE A 632 22.82 -23.77 7.62
C ILE A 632 23.77 -24.82 7.05
N GLY A 633 24.42 -25.60 7.89
CA GLY A 633 25.44 -26.59 7.50
C GLY A 633 24.91 -27.79 6.71
N GLU A 634 25.83 -28.61 6.20
CA GLU A 634 25.51 -29.81 5.42
C GLU A 634 24.71 -30.80 6.27
N ASN A 635 23.64 -31.40 5.70
CA ASN A 635 22.80 -32.39 6.39
C ASN A 635 22.20 -31.93 7.73
N ALA A 636 22.14 -30.61 8.01
CA ALA A 636 21.77 -30.09 9.33
C ALA A 636 20.42 -30.60 9.87
N PHE A 637 19.42 -30.80 9.01
CA PHE A 637 18.10 -31.33 9.37
C PHE A 637 17.79 -32.65 8.66
N ARG A 638 18.82 -33.42 8.32
CA ARG A 638 18.65 -34.70 7.61
C ARG A 638 17.84 -35.68 8.48
N ASN A 639 16.90 -36.40 7.87
CA ASN A 639 16.03 -37.41 8.49
C ASN A 639 15.13 -36.88 9.63
N CYS A 640 14.75 -35.60 9.61
CA CYS A 640 13.73 -35.04 10.51
C CYS A 640 12.31 -35.38 10.05
N GLY A 641 11.94 -36.67 10.11
CA GLY A 641 10.74 -37.23 9.48
C GLY A 641 9.38 -36.79 10.04
N LYS A 642 9.34 -35.94 11.07
CA LYS A 642 8.10 -35.34 11.60
C LYS A 642 7.97 -33.83 11.34
N LEU A 643 9.00 -33.20 10.77
CA LEU A 643 8.99 -31.77 10.50
C LEU A 643 8.01 -31.50 9.37
N THR A 644 6.94 -30.77 9.66
CA THR A 644 5.87 -30.51 8.67
C THR A 644 6.06 -29.20 7.95
N ASN A 645 6.41 -28.13 8.68
CA ASN A 645 6.55 -26.80 8.12
C ASN A 645 7.80 -26.12 8.68
N MET A 646 8.50 -25.37 7.82
CA MET A 646 9.65 -24.57 8.22
C MET A 646 9.75 -23.32 7.36
N THR A 647 10.01 -22.17 8.00
CA THR A 647 10.28 -20.90 7.31
C THR A 647 11.79 -20.65 7.38
N LEU A 648 12.42 -20.47 6.21
CA LEU A 648 13.83 -20.09 6.16
C LEU A 648 13.98 -18.57 6.30
N PRO A 649 14.98 -18.11 7.07
CA PRO A 649 15.22 -16.68 7.25
C PRO A 649 15.71 -16.03 5.94
N THR A 650 15.31 -14.79 5.69
CA THR A 650 15.69 -14.01 4.50
C THR A 650 17.18 -13.65 4.47
N SER A 651 17.83 -13.61 5.63
CA SER A 651 19.26 -13.36 5.81
C SER A 651 20.17 -14.50 5.34
N LEU A 652 19.59 -15.65 5.00
CA LEU A 652 20.33 -16.87 4.72
C LEU A 652 21.12 -16.73 3.41
N GLN A 653 22.43 -16.91 3.51
CA GLN A 653 23.37 -16.82 2.38
C GLN A 653 23.75 -18.21 1.87
N THR A 654 23.82 -19.21 2.75
CA THR A 654 24.22 -20.56 2.38
C THR A 654 23.37 -21.62 3.08
N VAL A 655 23.06 -22.70 2.35
CA VAL A 655 22.45 -23.91 2.91
C VAL A 655 23.22 -25.11 2.39
N GLY A 656 23.70 -25.93 3.31
CA GLY A 656 24.53 -27.08 3.01
C GLY A 656 23.78 -28.17 2.24
N ALA A 657 24.53 -28.95 1.47
CA ALA A 657 23.98 -30.05 0.69
C ALA A 657 23.22 -31.05 1.58
N GLY A 658 22.13 -31.59 1.05
CA GLY A 658 21.35 -32.62 1.75
C GLY A 658 20.67 -32.19 3.04
N CYS A 659 20.65 -30.89 3.37
CA CYS A 659 20.13 -30.34 4.64
C CYS A 659 18.76 -30.90 5.06
N PHE A 660 17.83 -31.11 4.13
CA PHE A 660 16.47 -31.63 4.40
C PHE A 660 16.21 -33.02 3.82
N THR A 661 17.27 -33.78 3.52
CA THR A 661 17.13 -35.14 2.97
C THR A 661 16.42 -36.03 4.00
N GLY A 662 15.36 -36.75 3.61
CA GLY A 662 14.63 -37.65 4.52
C GLY A 662 13.63 -36.96 5.46
N CYS A 663 13.32 -35.67 5.23
CA CYS A 663 12.21 -34.97 5.89
C CYS A 663 10.88 -35.27 5.18
N ASP A 664 10.46 -36.54 5.20
CA ASP A 664 9.38 -37.05 4.33
C ASP A 664 7.98 -36.43 4.60
N LYS A 665 7.80 -35.73 5.71
CA LYS A 665 6.55 -35.06 6.10
C LYS A 665 6.58 -33.54 5.93
N LEU A 666 7.67 -32.97 5.42
CA LEU A 666 7.75 -31.53 5.18
C LEU A 666 6.77 -31.17 4.05
N GLU A 667 5.66 -30.54 4.40
CA GLU A 667 4.58 -30.12 3.48
C GLU A 667 4.81 -28.70 2.95
N LEU A 668 5.47 -27.84 3.73
CA LEU A 668 5.78 -26.46 3.33
C LEU A 668 7.18 -26.04 3.78
N LEU A 669 8.03 -25.73 2.81
CA LEU A 669 9.25 -24.96 3.02
C LEU A 669 9.08 -23.55 2.43
N GLU A 670 8.90 -22.55 3.29
CA GLU A 670 8.72 -21.16 2.87
C GLU A 670 10.09 -20.52 2.59
N LEU A 671 10.31 -20.15 1.32
CA LEU A 671 11.56 -19.57 0.80
C LEU A 671 11.40 -18.09 0.40
N THR A 672 10.34 -17.43 0.85
CA THR A 672 10.04 -16.05 0.49
C THR A 672 11.19 -15.15 0.92
N GLY A 673 11.78 -14.40 -0.03
CA GLY A 673 12.89 -13.47 0.23
C GLY A 673 14.29 -14.09 0.33
N VAL A 674 14.45 -15.41 0.14
CA VAL A 674 15.76 -16.08 0.14
C VAL A 674 16.39 -16.01 -1.27
N SER A 675 17.72 -15.90 -1.36
CA SER A 675 18.44 -15.72 -2.64
C SER A 675 18.19 -16.82 -3.68
N ASP A 676 18.25 -16.45 -4.97
CA ASP A 676 18.05 -17.37 -6.10
C ASP A 676 19.05 -18.55 -6.11
N GLU A 677 20.22 -18.38 -5.48
CA GLU A 677 21.24 -19.43 -5.35
C GLU A 677 20.78 -20.56 -4.41
N ILE A 678 20.09 -20.21 -3.31
CA ILE A 678 19.48 -21.18 -2.39
C ILE A 678 18.22 -21.80 -3.00
N MET A 679 17.49 -21.07 -3.86
CA MET A 679 16.35 -21.61 -4.60
C MET A 679 16.70 -22.81 -5.49
N ALA A 680 17.98 -23.03 -5.82
CA ALA A 680 18.44 -24.23 -6.54
C ALA A 680 18.22 -25.54 -5.74
N MET A 681 18.08 -25.48 -4.41
CA MET A 681 17.79 -26.62 -3.53
C MET A 681 16.46 -27.33 -3.84
N ARG A 682 15.53 -26.64 -4.51
CA ARG A 682 14.23 -27.18 -4.97
C ARG A 682 14.35 -28.47 -5.76
N THR A 683 15.48 -28.68 -6.44
CA THR A 683 15.75 -29.88 -7.25
C THR A 683 16.05 -31.12 -6.41
N SER A 684 16.41 -30.96 -5.13
CA SER A 684 16.70 -32.07 -4.20
C SER A 684 15.51 -32.47 -3.33
N LEU A 685 14.52 -31.59 -3.15
CA LEU A 685 13.29 -31.82 -2.41
C LEU A 685 12.27 -32.53 -3.33
N THR A 686 12.38 -33.84 -3.46
CA THR A 686 11.43 -34.62 -4.28
C THR A 686 10.11 -34.83 -3.55
N GLY A 687 9.07 -34.07 -3.91
CA GLY A 687 7.67 -34.35 -3.56
C GLY A 687 6.89 -33.11 -3.12
N ASN A 688 5.87 -32.72 -3.92
CA ASN A 688 4.69 -31.87 -3.66
C ASN A 688 4.67 -30.70 -2.62
N ALA A 689 5.79 -30.27 -2.03
CA ALA A 689 5.82 -29.45 -0.81
C ALA A 689 6.38 -28.03 -0.98
N ILE A 690 6.03 -27.32 -2.07
CA ILE A 690 6.54 -25.97 -2.32
C ILE A 690 5.40 -25.04 -2.73
N LYS A 691 4.99 -24.12 -1.85
CA LYS A 691 4.13 -22.99 -2.23
C LYS A 691 5.02 -21.84 -2.69
N LEU A 692 4.85 -21.43 -3.94
CA LEU A 692 5.53 -20.27 -4.52
C LEU A 692 4.64 -19.05 -4.37
N SER A 693 5.11 -18.04 -3.64
CA SER A 693 4.62 -16.68 -3.78
C SER A 693 5.50 -15.96 -4.80
N THR A 694 5.32 -16.20 -6.10
CA THR A 694 5.87 -15.32 -7.15
C THR A 694 5.02 -15.36 -8.43
N ARG A 695 4.57 -14.18 -8.88
CA ARG A 695 3.78 -13.93 -10.09
C ARG A 695 4.56 -14.09 -11.42
N THR A 696 5.61 -14.90 -11.50
CA THR A 696 6.36 -15.07 -12.76
C THR A 696 7.03 -16.44 -12.87
N ALA A 697 6.51 -17.30 -13.75
CA ALA A 697 7.14 -18.56 -14.09
C ALA A 697 8.43 -18.33 -14.89
N THR A 698 9.58 -18.63 -14.28
CA THR A 698 10.89 -18.72 -14.96
C THR A 698 11.22 -20.19 -15.15
N ILE A 699 11.27 -20.67 -16.40
CA ILE A 699 11.72 -22.02 -16.73
C ILE A 699 13.24 -21.98 -16.89
N VAL A 700 13.98 -22.54 -15.93
CA VAL A 700 15.43 -22.79 -16.04
C VAL A 700 15.63 -24.23 -16.53
N CYS A 701 16.29 -24.41 -17.66
CA CYS A 701 16.66 -25.73 -18.18
C CYS A 701 18.18 -25.86 -18.09
N GLY A 702 18.69 -26.44 -17.00
CA GLY A 702 20.10 -26.80 -16.87
C GLY A 702 20.40 -28.06 -17.67
N VAL A 703 21.31 -27.97 -18.64
CA VAL A 703 21.91 -29.14 -19.31
C VAL A 703 23.41 -29.00 -19.24
N THR A 704 24.04 -29.77 -18.34
CA THR A 704 25.50 -29.95 -18.33
C THR A 704 25.90 -30.93 -19.44
N VAL A 705 26.68 -30.45 -20.41
CA VAL A 705 27.11 -31.21 -21.61
C VAL A 705 28.15 -32.31 -21.29
N THR A 706 28.55 -32.47 -20.02
CA THR A 706 29.64 -33.36 -19.62
C THR A 706 29.23 -34.80 -19.30
N GLU A 707 27.95 -35.13 -19.11
CA GLU A 707 27.54 -36.49 -18.68
C GLU A 707 27.09 -37.45 -19.81
N ILE A 708 27.11 -37.04 -21.08
CA ILE A 708 26.65 -37.91 -22.20
C ILE A 708 27.79 -38.74 -22.83
N LYS A 709 29.04 -38.60 -22.36
CA LYS A 709 30.18 -39.37 -22.93
C LYS A 709 30.67 -40.58 -22.11
N GLN A 710 30.03 -40.95 -21.00
CA GLN A 710 30.49 -42.11 -20.19
C GLN A 710 29.51 -43.28 -20.03
N HIS A 711 28.31 -43.26 -20.61
CA HIS A 711 27.37 -44.38 -20.50
C HIS A 711 27.04 -45.07 -21.85
N GLU A 712 28.06 -45.35 -22.66
CA GLU A 712 27.93 -46.22 -23.86
C GLU A 712 28.64 -47.58 -23.77
N LYS A 713 29.20 -47.97 -22.62
CA LYS A 713 29.78 -49.33 -22.47
C LYS A 713 29.47 -49.94 -21.11
N GLY A 714 28.46 -50.81 -21.06
CA GLY A 714 28.23 -51.72 -19.92
C GLY A 714 26.77 -52.15 -19.81
N ALA A 715 26.51 -53.41 -20.13
CA ALA A 715 25.18 -53.98 -20.32
C ALA A 715 24.40 -54.24 -19.01
N ALA A 716 23.07 -54.06 -19.12
CA ALA A 716 21.98 -54.91 -18.63
C ALA A 716 22.08 -55.62 -17.26
N ARG A 717 21.14 -55.30 -16.35
CA ARG A 717 20.09 -56.22 -15.84
C ARG A 717 19.12 -55.51 -14.87
N ASP A 718 17.82 -55.74 -15.11
CA ASP A 718 16.63 -55.62 -14.24
C ASP A 718 16.31 -54.33 -13.47
N CYS A 719 15.37 -53.52 -13.99
CA CYS A 719 14.29 -52.91 -13.19
C CYS A 719 13.14 -52.35 -14.09
N PRO A 720 11.85 -52.62 -13.81
CA PRO A 720 10.74 -52.24 -14.69
C PRO A 720 10.04 -50.95 -14.21
N ARG A 721 10.13 -49.86 -14.97
CA ARG A 721 9.12 -48.77 -15.09
C ARG A 721 9.61 -47.71 -16.12
N LYS A 722 9.48 -48.05 -17.41
CA LYS A 722 9.63 -47.09 -18.51
C LYS A 722 8.26 -46.45 -18.78
N ASN A 723 8.11 -45.14 -18.53
CA ASN A 723 7.22 -44.25 -19.29
C ASN A 723 7.34 -42.74 -18.96
N SER A 724 8.05 -42.33 -17.91
CA SER A 724 8.35 -40.89 -17.66
C SER A 724 9.68 -40.42 -18.27
N TYR A 725 10.67 -41.31 -18.38
CA TYR A 725 12.04 -40.98 -18.81
C TYR A 725 12.17 -40.60 -20.31
N THR A 726 11.25 -41.04 -21.16
CA THR A 726 11.32 -40.82 -22.62
C THR A 726 10.78 -39.45 -23.05
N LYS A 727 9.97 -38.78 -22.22
CA LYS A 727 9.35 -37.48 -22.55
C LYS A 727 10.29 -36.29 -22.31
N SER A 728 11.08 -36.29 -21.23
CA SER A 728 12.05 -35.21 -20.93
C SER A 728 13.19 -35.14 -21.97
N LYS A 729 13.64 -36.30 -22.45
CA LYS A 729 14.69 -36.40 -23.49
C LYS A 729 14.29 -35.78 -24.84
N ASN A 730 12.99 -35.70 -25.14
CA ASN A 730 12.49 -35.09 -26.38
C ASN A 730 12.48 -33.55 -26.31
N TYR A 731 12.30 -32.97 -25.12
CA TYR A 731 12.30 -31.51 -24.91
C TYR A 731 13.70 -30.90 -25.04
N ALA A 732 14.71 -31.53 -24.41
CA ALA A 732 16.10 -31.09 -24.52
C ALA A 732 16.61 -31.15 -25.99
N ASN A 733 16.21 -32.18 -26.74
CA ASN A 733 16.56 -32.33 -28.16
C ASN A 733 15.86 -31.30 -29.08
N LEU A 734 14.66 -30.82 -28.72
CA LEU A 734 13.97 -29.75 -29.46
C LEU A 734 14.60 -28.38 -29.22
N LEU A 735 15.04 -28.10 -27.99
CA LEU A 735 15.76 -26.88 -27.62
C LEU A 735 17.15 -26.81 -28.26
N LEU A 736 17.90 -27.93 -28.29
CA LEU A 736 19.19 -28.02 -28.98
C LEU A 736 19.06 -27.70 -30.48
N LYS A 737 18.03 -28.22 -31.15
CA LYS A 737 17.77 -27.93 -32.58
C LYS A 737 17.41 -26.46 -32.86
N LEU A 738 16.79 -25.77 -31.89
CA LEU A 738 16.46 -24.37 -31.99
C LEU A 738 17.72 -23.50 -31.82
N VAL A 739 18.60 -23.86 -30.88
CA VAL A 739 19.89 -23.20 -30.65
C VAL A 739 20.81 -23.35 -31.86
N ASP A 740 20.92 -24.56 -32.44
CA ASP A 740 21.70 -24.80 -33.66
C ASP A 740 21.20 -23.95 -34.84
N ARG A 741 19.88 -23.84 -35.04
CA ARG A 741 19.32 -23.00 -36.13
C ARG A 741 19.56 -21.50 -35.95
N LEU A 742 19.59 -21.01 -34.72
CA LEU A 742 19.85 -19.59 -34.42
C LEU A 742 21.33 -19.21 -34.62
N GLN A 743 22.24 -20.18 -34.64
CA GLN A 743 23.65 -19.96 -35.01
C GLN A 743 23.83 -19.75 -36.52
N ASP A 744 23.02 -20.42 -37.35
CA ASP A 744 23.24 -20.51 -38.80
C ASP A 744 22.48 -19.48 -39.67
N GLU A 745 21.40 -18.82 -39.20
CA GLU A 745 20.61 -17.88 -40.02
C GLU A 745 20.63 -16.40 -39.56
N PRO A 746 21.25 -15.48 -40.31
CA PRO A 746 21.33 -14.05 -39.95
C PRO A 746 19.98 -13.30 -40.02
N ARG A 747 19.09 -13.67 -40.94
CA ARG A 747 17.85 -12.91 -41.24
C ARG A 747 16.67 -13.28 -40.34
N GLY A 748 16.71 -14.44 -39.68
CA GLY A 748 15.65 -14.89 -38.76
C GLY A 748 15.67 -14.14 -37.43
N ALA A 749 16.84 -13.95 -36.84
CA ALA A 749 16.99 -13.36 -35.50
C ALA A 749 16.54 -11.89 -35.42
N GLU A 750 16.78 -11.09 -36.47
CA GLU A 750 16.29 -9.70 -36.56
C GLU A 750 14.78 -9.62 -36.71
N ARG A 751 14.18 -10.54 -37.48
CA ARG A 751 12.73 -10.54 -37.75
C ARG A 751 11.88 -10.86 -36.53
N PHE A 752 12.46 -11.51 -35.52
CA PHE A 752 11.79 -11.93 -34.28
C PHE A 752 12.31 -11.22 -33.02
N GLY A 753 13.19 -10.21 -33.15
CA GLY A 753 13.73 -9.46 -32.01
C GLY A 753 14.66 -10.27 -31.09
N LEU A 754 15.26 -11.35 -31.60
CA LEU A 754 16.10 -12.30 -30.83
C LEU A 754 17.60 -12.00 -30.96
N THR A 755 17.97 -10.81 -31.43
CA THR A 755 19.35 -10.41 -31.70
C THR A 755 20.24 -10.51 -30.45
N GLY A 756 19.70 -10.17 -29.27
CA GLY A 756 20.40 -10.28 -27.99
C GLY A 756 20.56 -11.70 -27.44
N VAL A 757 19.77 -12.68 -27.94
CA VAL A 757 19.89 -14.11 -27.60
C VAL A 757 21.03 -14.73 -28.42
N ARG A 758 21.11 -14.38 -29.72
CA ARG A 758 22.21 -14.80 -30.61
C ARG A 758 23.56 -14.29 -30.14
N GLN A 759 23.64 -13.01 -29.75
CA GLN A 759 24.89 -12.39 -29.31
C GLN A 759 25.45 -13.06 -28.04
N ARG A 760 24.56 -13.45 -27.11
CA ARG A 760 24.91 -14.21 -25.90
C ARG A 760 25.24 -15.68 -26.18
N ALA A 761 24.55 -16.33 -27.12
CA ALA A 761 24.88 -17.68 -27.56
C ALA A 761 26.25 -17.76 -28.24
N MET A 762 26.63 -16.74 -29.04
CA MET A 762 27.97 -16.65 -29.63
C MET A 762 29.06 -16.40 -28.57
N GLN A 763 28.79 -15.52 -27.60
CA GLN A 763 29.71 -15.24 -26.48
C GLN A 763 29.96 -16.48 -25.59
N ALA A 764 28.92 -17.28 -25.32
CA ALA A 764 29.02 -18.49 -24.51
C ALA A 764 29.78 -19.65 -25.20
N SER A 765 29.82 -19.69 -26.54
CA SER A 765 30.65 -20.67 -27.26
C SER A 765 32.17 -20.46 -27.04
N ALA A 766 32.56 -19.25 -26.63
CA ALA A 766 33.95 -18.88 -26.36
C ALA A 766 34.36 -19.02 -24.89
N SER A 767 33.40 -19.15 -23.96
CA SER A 767 33.64 -19.33 -22.52
C SER A 767 32.64 -20.36 -21.98
N CYS A 768 33.10 -21.59 -21.68
CA CYS A 768 32.27 -22.68 -21.13
C CYS A 768 31.43 -22.26 -19.90
N GLY A 769 30.28 -21.63 -20.13
CA GLY A 769 29.38 -21.09 -19.13
C GLY A 769 27.93 -21.36 -19.49
N GLU A 770 27.10 -21.46 -18.45
CA GLU A 770 25.67 -21.74 -18.56
C GLU A 770 24.93 -20.52 -19.13
N ILE A 771 23.92 -20.75 -20.00
CA ILE A 771 23.15 -19.67 -20.61
C ILE A 771 21.72 -19.69 -20.13
N SER A 772 21.31 -18.62 -19.44
CA SER A 772 19.93 -18.36 -19.05
C SER A 772 19.29 -17.38 -20.04
N PHE A 773 18.14 -17.72 -20.61
CA PHE A 773 17.35 -16.83 -21.46
C PHE A 773 15.94 -16.67 -20.92
N ARG A 774 15.39 -15.45 -21.03
CA ARG A 774 13.96 -15.18 -20.80
C ARG A 774 13.27 -15.08 -22.16
N ILE A 775 12.38 -16.01 -22.47
CA ILE A 775 11.49 -15.95 -23.64
C ILE A 775 10.06 -16.04 -23.11
N SER A 776 9.16 -15.15 -23.53
CA SER A 776 7.76 -15.27 -23.11
C SER A 776 7.10 -16.46 -23.83
N LEU A 777 6.29 -17.23 -23.12
CA LEU A 777 5.56 -18.38 -23.69
C LEU A 777 4.71 -17.96 -24.91
N ARG A 778 4.22 -16.71 -24.92
CA ARG A 778 3.51 -16.09 -26.06
C ARG A 778 4.40 -15.95 -27.29
N GLN A 779 5.63 -15.48 -27.14
CA GLN A 779 6.59 -15.33 -28.24
C GLN A 779 6.99 -16.71 -28.81
N MET A 780 7.18 -17.69 -27.92
CA MET A 780 7.52 -19.07 -28.32
C MET A 780 6.35 -19.75 -29.06
N ASN A 781 5.12 -19.60 -28.57
CA ASN A 781 3.92 -20.14 -29.21
C ASN A 781 3.60 -19.45 -30.55
N ALA A 782 3.83 -18.14 -30.66
CA ALA A 782 3.63 -17.41 -31.92
C ALA A 782 4.62 -17.82 -33.01
N ALA A 783 5.86 -18.16 -32.64
CA ALA A 783 6.87 -18.69 -33.56
C ALA A 783 6.52 -20.12 -34.03
N LEU A 784 6.15 -21.01 -33.09
CA LEU A 784 5.83 -22.41 -33.39
C LEU A 784 4.52 -22.60 -34.17
N ALA A 785 3.54 -21.71 -33.98
CA ALA A 785 2.25 -21.76 -34.68
C ALA A 785 2.32 -21.36 -36.17
N LYS A 786 3.31 -20.55 -36.57
CA LYS A 786 3.47 -20.10 -37.98
C LYS A 786 4.26 -21.07 -38.87
N ASP A 787 5.05 -21.97 -38.28
CA ASP A 787 5.92 -22.91 -39.00
C ASP A 787 5.35 -24.35 -39.09
N GLY A 788 4.04 -24.52 -38.90
CA GLY A 788 3.36 -25.81 -39.15
C GLY A 788 3.40 -26.82 -37.99
N PHE A 789 3.88 -26.44 -36.81
CA PHE A 789 3.97 -27.29 -35.60
C PHE A 789 2.82 -27.01 -34.60
N ALA A 790 1.59 -27.00 -35.11
CA ALA A 790 0.39 -26.64 -34.35
C ALA A 790 0.03 -27.65 -33.24
N TRP A 791 0.46 -28.91 -33.36
CA TRP A 791 0.17 -29.95 -32.35
C TRP A 791 1.16 -29.89 -31.18
N GLU A 792 2.44 -29.57 -31.42
CA GLU A 792 3.46 -29.41 -30.37
C GLU A 792 3.20 -28.18 -29.49
N ALA A 793 2.76 -27.07 -30.08
CA ALA A 793 2.37 -25.87 -29.32
C ALA A 793 1.21 -26.16 -28.35
N LYS A 794 0.28 -27.03 -28.75
CA LYS A 794 -0.87 -27.48 -27.95
C LYS A 794 -0.50 -28.46 -26.83
N ALA A 795 0.62 -29.18 -26.99
CA ALA A 795 1.16 -30.05 -25.95
C ALA A 795 1.90 -29.22 -24.88
N ILE A 796 2.67 -28.21 -25.29
CA ILE A 796 3.38 -27.31 -24.37
C ILE A 796 2.37 -26.50 -23.52
N SER A 797 1.28 -26.03 -24.11
CA SER A 797 0.23 -25.29 -23.38
C SER A 797 -0.59 -26.14 -22.40
N ARG A 798 -0.56 -27.48 -22.51
CA ARG A 798 -1.31 -28.39 -21.63
C ARG A 798 -0.54 -28.83 -20.38
N TYR A 799 0.77 -28.63 -20.35
CA TYR A 799 1.64 -29.10 -19.26
C TYR A 799 2.43 -27.98 -18.58
N ALA A 800 2.25 -26.73 -19.02
CA ALA A 800 2.71 -25.53 -18.32
C ALA A 800 1.57 -24.99 -17.44
N VAL A 801 1.41 -25.59 -16.26
CA VAL A 801 0.73 -25.02 -15.09
C VAL A 801 1.72 -25.07 -13.94
#